data_AF-A0A8J6D2A7-F1
#
_entry.id   AF-A0A8J6D2A7-F1
#
_cell.length_a   1.000
_cell.length_b   1.000
_cell.length_c   1.000
_cell.angle_alpha   90.00
_cell.angle_beta   90.00
_cell.angle_gamma   90.00
#
_symmetry.space_group_name_H-M   'P 1'
#
loop_
_entity.id
_entity.type
_entity.pdbx_description
1 polymer ?
#
loop_
_entity_poly.entity_id
_entity_poly.type
_entity_poly.pdbx_seq_one_letter_code
_entity_poly.pdbx_strand_id
1 'polypeptide(L)'
;MAESFSFEIAGKVLEKLGSAAYERISLAWGIREEFEKLKLSLAAIRAVVLDAEQQQARSLELSLWLQRFKDACYDVEDLIDEFEIQELRRQVLEQGSTGRKVRHFFSGSNPLAFRFKMGYKIKKANERLNEIAAEKARFHLTEKHETNVIHRERETYSFVERSSVIGRDEAKQHLVNFLMDPTDGEDIPVLPIVGIGGIGKTTLAQLVYNEESVKSHFELRIWVCVTEDFDIKQLMIKIIKSAIGMDCKDMNKEELHKVLQDCLNGKRFFMVLDDVWNDDNKKWRELKDLLCGGAQGSRIIVTTRSRKVATITGTTLQYDLEHLSDENCLSLFLKLAFKEGEEKQHDNLVKIGEGIVQKCKGVALAVKTLGSLLRSTRVQHDWELVRDSELWKLKQEENDILAALKLSYDHLPWYLKQCFAFCSVLPKDFEFNAIFLIRLWMANGFLQSPYENEKPEDIGNRYIQELLSKSFFQQFEDNFFSFTFKMHDLVHDLALSVAQNEVNSCNHYLTGNVRHLWFDLSKQDASQLPNNLSRLQSLILSDEKGKGDSESRIAEVISRSKHLRVLDLNASSFEHLPNNIRYLKQLRYLTLANNGNIRRLPDSICNLQSLQTLDLYGCRGIVELPKDIRYLISLKRLNGNNKTDAFAREWNIVPNFSSKG
;
A
#
# COMPACT_ATOMS: atom_id res chain seq x y z
N MET A 1 10.00 16.90 0.42
CA MET A 1 8.66 16.66 1.02
C MET A 1 8.66 15.45 1.97
N ALA A 2 9.84 15.09 2.46
CA ALA A 2 10.14 13.86 3.15
C ALA A 2 9.51 13.87 4.56
N GLU A 3 8.68 12.88 4.93
CA GLU A 3 8.16 12.78 6.31
C GLU A 3 9.07 11.95 7.20
N SER A 4 9.30 12.44 8.42
CA SER A 4 10.21 11.76 9.34
C SER A 4 9.52 10.61 10.07
N PHE A 5 8.18 10.54 10.13
CA PHE A 5 7.40 9.54 10.90
C PHE A 5 7.89 9.36 12.35
N SER A 6 8.61 10.36 12.87
CA SER A 6 9.33 10.27 14.14
C SER A 6 8.35 10.27 15.29
N PHE A 7 7.27 11.02 15.15
CA PHE A 7 6.22 11.10 16.16
C PHE A 7 5.50 9.75 16.32
N GLU A 8 5.19 9.10 15.20
CA GLU A 8 4.46 7.83 15.15
C GLU A 8 5.29 6.69 15.76
N ILE A 9 6.55 6.55 15.34
CA ILE A 9 7.44 5.52 15.86
C ILE A 9 7.75 5.76 17.35
N ALA A 10 7.93 7.01 17.78
CA ALA A 10 8.11 7.33 19.19
C ALA A 10 6.87 6.98 20.01
N GLY A 11 5.67 7.24 19.49
CA GLY A 11 4.41 6.88 20.15
C GLY A 11 4.25 5.38 20.31
N LYS A 12 4.49 4.63 19.23
CA LYS A 12 4.48 3.17 19.24
C LYS A 12 5.49 2.58 20.22
N VAL A 13 6.71 3.11 20.25
CA VAL A 13 7.74 2.68 21.21
C VAL A 13 7.28 2.95 22.64
N LEU A 14 6.72 4.12 22.94
CA LEU A 14 6.21 4.46 24.27
C LEU A 14 5.06 3.53 24.70
N GLU A 15 4.15 3.20 23.79
CA GLU A 15 3.06 2.24 24.05
C GLU A 15 3.62 0.86 24.39
N LYS A 16 4.56 0.36 23.58
CA LYS A 16 5.24 -0.93 23.85
C LYS A 16 5.98 -0.94 25.19
N LEU A 17 6.66 0.15 25.54
CA LEU A 17 7.33 0.33 26.84
C LEU A 17 6.35 0.36 28.01
N GLY A 18 5.10 0.77 27.77
CA GLY A 18 4.01 0.74 28.76
C GLY A 18 3.28 -0.59 28.85
N SER A 19 3.60 -1.58 28.01
CA SER A 19 2.88 -2.85 27.98
C SER A 19 3.14 -3.73 29.23
N ALA A 20 2.13 -4.50 29.64
CA ALA A 20 2.25 -5.42 30.78
C ALA A 20 3.35 -6.48 30.60
N ALA A 21 3.66 -6.87 29.35
CA ALA A 21 4.78 -7.74 29.05
C ALA A 21 6.10 -7.08 29.45
N TYR A 22 6.26 -5.80 29.11
CA TYR A 22 7.45 -5.02 29.42
C TYR A 22 7.59 -4.72 30.91
N GLU A 23 6.49 -4.40 31.60
CA GLU A 23 6.51 -4.15 33.04
C GLU A 23 7.00 -5.37 33.83
N ARG A 24 6.47 -6.57 33.53
CA ARG A 24 6.91 -7.83 34.15
C ARG A 24 8.39 -8.11 33.94
N ILE A 25 8.85 -7.78 32.73
CA ILE A 25 10.21 -7.97 32.29
C ILE A 25 11.18 -7.00 33.01
N SER A 26 10.78 -5.72 33.15
CA SER A 26 11.58 -4.68 33.80
C SER A 26 11.82 -4.94 35.29
N LEU A 27 10.84 -5.53 35.97
CA LEU A 27 10.88 -5.88 37.39
C LEU A 27 11.81 -7.05 37.71
N ALA A 28 11.96 -7.99 36.77
CA ALA A 28 12.81 -9.16 36.96
C ALA A 28 14.32 -8.86 36.87
N TRP A 29 14.72 -7.68 36.37
CA TRP A 29 16.08 -7.49 35.81
C TRP A 29 16.91 -6.34 36.36
N GLY A 30 16.44 -5.52 37.30
CA GLY A 30 17.27 -4.42 37.87
C GLY A 30 17.67 -3.34 36.85
N ILE A 31 17.08 -3.35 35.65
CA ILE A 31 17.28 -2.37 34.56
C ILE A 31 16.13 -1.34 34.55
N ARG A 32 15.21 -1.42 35.52
CA ARG A 32 14.03 -0.55 35.65
C ARG A 32 14.39 0.94 35.55
N GLU A 33 15.46 1.36 36.20
CA GLU A 33 15.91 2.76 36.14
C GLU A 33 16.32 3.21 34.74
N GLU A 34 17.03 2.36 34.00
CA GLU A 34 17.41 2.66 32.62
C GLU A 34 16.18 2.69 31.70
N PHE A 35 15.19 1.84 31.95
CA PHE A 35 13.93 1.87 31.20
C PHE A 35 13.10 3.12 31.47
N GLU A 36 13.01 3.55 32.72
CA GLU A 36 12.30 4.79 33.05
C GLU A 36 13.01 6.01 32.43
N LYS A 37 14.34 6.05 32.43
CA LYS A 37 15.11 7.08 31.72
C LYS A 37 14.77 7.08 30.23
N LEU A 38 14.72 5.91 29.60
CA LEU A 38 14.39 5.76 28.18
C LEU A 38 13.00 6.33 27.87
N LYS A 39 12.01 5.96 28.68
CA LYS A 39 10.62 6.40 28.56
C LYS A 39 10.51 7.92 28.72
N LEU A 40 11.17 8.49 29.72
CA LEU A 40 11.18 9.94 29.97
C LEU A 40 11.83 10.71 28.82
N SER A 41 13.00 10.28 28.34
CA SER A 41 13.68 10.94 27.21
C SER A 41 12.86 10.86 25.93
N LEU A 42 12.25 9.71 25.62
CA LEU A 42 11.36 9.55 24.47
C LEU A 42 10.13 10.45 24.55
N ALA A 43 9.49 10.53 25.73
CA ALA A 43 8.33 11.41 25.93
C ALA A 43 8.70 12.89 25.77
N ALA A 44 9.85 13.31 26.32
CA ALA A 44 10.33 14.69 26.24
C ALA A 44 10.70 15.12 24.82
N ILE A 45 11.27 14.21 24.02
CA ILE A 45 11.53 14.48 22.60
C ILE A 45 10.21 14.48 21.83
N ARG A 46 9.36 13.45 21.99
CA ARG A 46 8.07 13.31 21.28
C ARG A 46 7.19 14.56 21.39
N ALA A 47 7.17 15.22 22.55
CA ALA A 47 6.39 16.44 22.79
C ALA A 47 6.66 17.59 21.81
N VAL A 48 7.83 17.62 21.17
CA VAL A 48 8.22 18.67 20.22
C VAL A 48 8.40 18.18 18.78
N VAL A 49 8.25 16.87 18.54
CA VAL A 49 8.52 16.27 17.22
C VAL A 49 7.54 16.76 16.16
N LEU A 50 6.26 16.96 16.51
CA LEU A 50 5.27 17.49 15.56
C LEU A 50 5.65 18.89 15.06
N ASP A 51 6.16 19.75 15.94
CA ASP A 51 6.64 21.07 15.55
C ASP A 51 7.90 20.97 14.68
N ALA A 52 8.83 20.08 15.06
CA ALA A 52 10.03 19.82 14.29
C ALA A 52 9.72 19.32 12.87
N GLU A 53 8.77 18.39 12.71
CA GLU A 53 8.38 17.83 11.41
C GLU A 53 7.75 18.87 10.48
N GLN A 54 7.00 19.83 11.03
CA GLN A 54 6.45 20.95 10.26
C GLN A 54 7.54 21.93 9.79
N GLN A 55 8.60 22.09 10.59
CA GLN A 55 9.68 23.04 10.32
C GLN A 55 10.84 22.43 9.53
N GLN A 56 10.93 21.10 9.42
CA GLN A 56 12.09 20.39 8.84
C GLN A 56 12.44 20.80 7.41
N ALA A 57 11.44 21.22 6.61
CA ALA A 57 11.66 21.65 5.23
C ALA A 57 12.52 22.92 5.12
N ARG A 58 12.66 23.66 6.22
CA ARG A 58 13.39 24.94 6.29
C ARG A 58 14.80 24.81 6.87
N SER A 59 15.15 23.64 7.44
CA SER A 59 16.45 23.44 8.10
C SER A 59 16.96 22.02 7.89
N LEU A 60 18.12 21.92 7.21
CA LEU A 60 18.82 20.67 7.02
C LEU A 60 19.26 20.06 8.36
N GLU A 61 19.70 20.90 9.31
CA GLU A 61 20.11 20.44 10.65
C GLU A 61 18.94 19.80 11.41
N LEU A 62 17.75 20.41 11.34
CA LEU A 62 16.55 19.88 11.98
C LEU A 62 16.09 18.57 11.32
N SER A 63 16.18 18.49 9.99
CA SER A 63 15.90 17.26 9.23
C SER A 63 16.84 16.11 9.64
N LEU A 64 18.15 16.39 9.76
CA LEU A 64 19.13 15.41 10.23
C LEU A 64 18.89 14.98 11.68
N TRP A 65 18.50 15.91 12.55
CA TRP A 65 18.15 15.63 13.94
C TRP A 65 16.92 14.70 14.03
N LEU A 66 15.86 14.98 13.27
CA LEU A 66 14.68 14.11 13.17
C LEU A 66 15.05 12.73 12.65
N GLN A 67 15.89 12.64 11.61
CA GLN A 67 16.32 11.34 11.08
C GLN A 67 17.11 10.52 12.11
N ARG A 68 17.99 11.17 12.89
CA ARG A 68 18.74 10.50 13.98
C ARG A 68 17.81 10.01 15.09
N PHE A 69 16.81 10.80 15.43
CA PHE A 69 15.79 10.45 16.41
C PHE A 69 14.93 9.27 15.92
N LYS A 70 14.44 9.32 14.68
CA LYS A 70 13.73 8.22 14.02
C LYS A 70 14.52 6.92 14.07
N ASP A 71 15.78 6.94 13.65
CA ASP A 71 16.66 5.78 13.67
C ASP A 71 16.87 5.24 15.10
N ALA A 72 16.97 6.12 16.11
CA ALA A 72 17.08 5.70 17.50
C ALA A 72 15.78 5.04 18.00
N CYS A 73 14.61 5.57 17.63
CA CYS A 73 13.33 4.95 17.97
C CYS A 73 13.19 3.55 17.37
N TYR A 74 13.64 3.34 16.13
CA TYR A 74 13.66 2.00 15.53
C TYR A 74 14.60 1.03 16.23
N ASP A 75 15.81 1.47 16.58
CA ASP A 75 16.75 0.62 17.33
C ASP A 75 16.18 0.23 18.70
N VAL A 76 15.43 1.13 19.34
CA VAL A 76 14.70 0.84 20.58
C VAL A 76 13.54 -0.11 20.32
N GLU A 77 12.79 0.06 19.23
CA GLU A 77 11.71 -0.87 18.88
C GLU A 77 12.24 -2.29 18.67
N ASP A 78 13.33 -2.45 17.92
CA ASP A 78 13.94 -3.75 17.64
C ASP A 78 14.48 -4.39 18.93
N LEU A 79 14.97 -3.58 19.86
CA LEU A 79 15.39 -3.99 21.21
C LEU A 79 14.20 -4.49 22.06
N ILE A 80 13.07 -3.78 22.02
CA ILE A 80 11.85 -4.21 22.73
C ILE A 80 11.32 -5.52 22.13
N ASP A 81 11.31 -5.64 20.81
CA ASP A 81 10.91 -6.88 20.12
C ASP A 81 11.82 -8.05 20.54
N GLU A 82 13.14 -7.85 20.72
CA GLU A 82 14.05 -8.90 21.26
C GLU A 82 13.65 -9.37 22.67
N PHE A 83 13.07 -8.49 23.49
CA PHE A 83 12.56 -8.84 24.81
C PHE A 83 11.26 -9.63 24.75
N GLU A 84 10.29 -9.18 23.97
CA GLU A 84 9.03 -9.88 23.76
C GLU A 84 9.27 -11.30 23.23
N ILE A 85 10.19 -11.46 22.26
CA ILE A 85 10.59 -12.76 21.75
C ILE A 85 11.12 -13.67 22.86
N GLN A 86 11.94 -13.14 23.78
CA GLN A 86 12.52 -13.94 24.85
C GLN A 86 11.45 -14.38 25.86
N GLU A 87 10.45 -13.54 26.10
CA GLU A 87 9.31 -13.88 26.95
C GLU A 87 8.43 -14.95 26.31
N LEU A 88 8.12 -14.82 25.02
CA LEU A 88 7.42 -15.86 24.26
C LEU A 88 8.19 -17.20 24.30
N ARG A 89 9.53 -17.16 24.21
CA ARG A 89 10.37 -18.36 24.38
C ARG A 89 10.22 -18.98 25.75
N ARG A 90 10.22 -18.15 26.82
CA ARG A 90 10.06 -18.64 28.20
C ARG A 90 8.72 -19.36 28.36
N GLN A 91 7.64 -18.81 27.84
CA GLN A 91 6.31 -19.43 27.90
C GLN A 91 6.28 -20.79 27.18
N VAL A 92 6.87 -20.87 25.99
CA VAL A 92 7.00 -22.15 25.26
C VAL A 92 7.84 -23.17 26.03
N LEU A 93 8.92 -22.74 26.70
CA LEU A 93 9.77 -23.63 27.51
C LEU A 93 9.02 -24.15 28.74
N GLU A 94 8.16 -23.34 29.35
CA GLU A 94 7.34 -23.76 30.50
C GLU A 94 6.36 -24.87 30.13
N GLN A 95 5.81 -24.83 28.91
CA GLN A 95 4.96 -25.86 28.31
C GLN A 95 5.73 -27.08 27.77
N GLY A 96 7.07 -27.03 27.72
CA GLY A 96 7.94 -28.06 27.14
C GLY A 96 8.47 -29.10 28.15
N SER A 97 8.99 -30.22 27.63
CA SER A 97 9.57 -31.30 28.46
C SER A 97 10.86 -30.87 29.18
N THR A 98 11.18 -31.52 30.31
CA THR A 98 12.39 -31.28 31.12
C THR A 98 13.68 -31.32 30.30
N GLY A 99 13.78 -32.21 29.31
CA GLY A 99 14.94 -32.29 28.41
C GLY A 99 15.14 -31.05 27.51
N ARG A 100 14.05 -30.36 27.14
CA ARG A 100 14.11 -29.11 26.37
C ARG A 100 14.55 -27.93 27.25
N LYS A 101 14.12 -27.91 28.52
CA LYS A 101 14.57 -26.94 29.54
C LYS A 101 16.08 -27.04 29.79
N VAL A 102 16.62 -28.27 29.88
CA VAL A 102 18.06 -28.52 30.12
C VAL A 102 18.92 -28.15 28.89
N ARG A 103 18.53 -28.54 27.67
CA ARG A 103 19.26 -28.14 26.44
C ARG A 103 19.33 -26.63 26.22
N HIS A 104 18.35 -25.89 26.73
CA HIS A 104 18.31 -24.42 26.61
C HIS A 104 19.35 -23.72 27.50
N PHE A 105 19.57 -24.24 28.72
CA PHE A 105 20.54 -23.68 29.66
C PHE A 105 21.97 -23.68 29.10
N PHE A 106 22.30 -24.68 28.27
CA PHE A 106 23.59 -24.84 27.62
C PHE A 106 23.65 -24.29 26.17
N SER A 107 22.63 -23.57 25.71
CA SER A 107 22.63 -22.91 24.41
C SER A 107 23.19 -21.48 24.50
N GLY A 108 23.52 -20.86 23.36
CA GLY A 108 23.86 -19.42 23.28
C GLY A 108 22.75 -18.45 23.74
N SER A 109 21.61 -18.98 24.19
CA SER A 109 20.48 -18.27 24.79
C SER A 109 20.43 -18.43 26.33
N ASN A 110 21.61 -18.55 26.98
CA ASN A 110 21.71 -18.58 28.43
C ASN A 110 21.00 -17.34 29.05
N PRO A 111 20.03 -17.54 29.95
CA PRO A 111 19.28 -16.44 30.57
C PRO A 111 20.14 -15.36 31.21
N LEU A 112 21.29 -15.72 31.81
CA LEU A 112 22.21 -14.76 32.42
C LEU A 112 23.01 -13.97 31.37
N ALA A 113 23.52 -14.65 30.34
CA ALA A 113 24.24 -14.00 29.25
C ALA A 113 23.34 -13.04 28.46
N PHE A 114 22.07 -13.43 28.24
CA PHE A 114 21.05 -12.59 27.64
C PHE A 114 20.80 -11.32 28.48
N ARG A 115 20.69 -11.44 29.81
CA ARG A 115 20.50 -10.30 30.72
C ARG A 115 21.61 -9.27 30.59
N PHE A 116 22.88 -9.69 30.68
CA PHE A 116 24.01 -8.77 30.54
C PHE A 116 24.06 -8.11 29.17
N LYS A 117 23.84 -8.88 28.10
CA LYS A 117 23.80 -8.37 26.72
C LYS A 117 22.73 -7.29 26.56
N MET A 118 21.55 -7.48 27.13
CA MET A 118 20.45 -6.55 26.94
C MET A 118 20.54 -5.31 27.83
N GLY A 119 21.01 -5.44 29.07
CA GLY A 119 21.32 -4.29 29.92
C GLY A 119 22.32 -3.33 29.26
N TYR A 120 23.37 -3.87 28.61
CA TYR A 120 24.31 -3.07 27.83
C TYR A 120 23.64 -2.38 26.62
N LYS A 121 22.80 -3.09 25.87
CA LYS A 121 22.10 -2.51 24.71
C LYS A 121 21.15 -1.36 25.09
N ILE A 122 20.41 -1.50 26.20
CA ILE A 122 19.53 -0.45 26.70
C ILE A 122 20.33 0.78 27.12
N LYS A 123 21.41 0.57 27.87
CA LYS A 123 22.28 1.68 28.29
C LYS A 123 22.80 2.46 27.08
N LYS A 124 23.24 1.76 26.03
CA LYS A 124 23.66 2.39 24.77
C LYS A 124 22.53 3.14 24.07
N ALA A 125 21.30 2.60 24.09
CA ALA A 125 20.13 3.27 23.53
C ALA A 125 19.79 4.56 24.30
N ASN A 126 19.88 4.52 25.63
CA ASN A 126 19.74 5.70 26.50
C ASN A 126 20.78 6.77 26.21
N GLU A 127 22.06 6.40 26.14
CA GLU A 127 23.15 7.32 25.83
C GLU A 127 22.86 8.07 24.52
N ARG A 128 22.50 7.32 23.46
CA ARG A 128 22.16 7.91 22.16
C ARG A 128 20.93 8.81 22.20
N LEU A 129 19.86 8.42 22.90
CA LEU A 129 18.65 9.25 23.02
C LEU A 129 18.90 10.51 23.85
N ASN A 130 19.74 10.43 24.88
CA ASN A 130 20.11 11.59 25.69
C ASN A 130 20.97 12.59 24.90
N GLU A 131 21.87 12.13 24.04
CA GLU A 131 22.59 13.00 23.10
C GLU A 131 21.62 13.75 22.18
N ILE A 132 20.66 13.04 21.59
CA ILE A 132 19.63 13.63 20.73
C ILE A 132 18.75 14.62 21.51
N ALA A 133 18.38 14.28 22.74
CA ALA A 133 17.60 15.15 23.63
C ALA A 133 18.36 16.43 23.98
N ALA A 134 19.68 16.37 24.20
CA ALA A 134 20.48 17.55 24.52
C ALA A 134 20.55 18.55 23.35
N GLU A 135 20.54 18.06 22.12
CA GLU A 135 20.54 18.90 20.90
C GLU A 135 19.22 19.64 20.69
N LYS A 136 18.10 19.16 21.27
CA LYS A 136 16.75 19.75 21.17
C LYS A 136 16.74 21.25 21.46
N ALA A 137 17.52 21.70 22.45
CA ALA A 137 17.55 23.10 22.91
C ALA A 137 17.99 24.10 21.82
N ARG A 138 18.64 23.62 20.75
CA ARG A 138 19.16 24.45 19.65
C ARG A 138 18.10 24.88 18.64
N PHE A 139 16.93 24.25 18.63
CA PHE A 139 15.93 24.40 17.57
C PHE A 139 14.73 25.28 17.95
N HIS A 140 14.68 25.83 19.18
CA HIS A 140 13.59 26.67 19.67
C HIS A 140 12.18 26.10 19.41
N LEU A 141 12.03 24.77 19.54
CA LEU A 141 10.78 24.07 19.25
C LEU A 141 9.75 24.29 20.36
N THR A 142 8.49 24.32 19.96
CA THR A 142 7.33 24.44 20.86
C THR A 142 6.64 23.11 21.07
N GLU A 143 6.11 22.90 22.28
CA GLU A 143 5.27 21.73 22.54
C GLU A 143 3.95 21.88 21.79
N LYS A 144 3.64 20.89 20.95
CA LYS A 144 2.36 20.80 20.26
C LYS A 144 1.63 19.59 20.80
N HIS A 145 0.47 19.83 21.40
CA HIS A 145 -0.44 18.78 21.79
C HIS A 145 -1.35 18.43 20.62
N GLU A 146 -1.67 17.15 20.49
CA GLU A 146 -2.68 16.69 19.55
C GLU A 146 -4.01 17.37 19.84
N THR A 147 -4.59 18.04 18.86
CA THR A 147 -6.03 18.21 18.82
C THR A 147 -6.60 16.82 18.56
N ASN A 148 -6.97 16.11 19.64
CA ASN A 148 -7.75 14.89 19.60
C ASN A 148 -9.13 15.20 18.99
N VAL A 149 -9.17 15.43 17.68
CA VAL A 149 -10.42 15.38 16.93
C VAL A 149 -10.70 13.91 16.75
N ILE A 150 -11.34 13.32 17.75
CA ILE A 150 -12.07 12.06 17.59
C ILE A 150 -13.10 12.35 16.50
N HIS A 151 -12.78 11.99 15.26
CA HIS A 151 -13.77 11.99 14.20
C HIS A 151 -14.84 11.00 14.64
N ARG A 152 -15.97 11.53 15.14
CA ARG A 152 -17.19 10.73 15.32
C ARG A 152 -17.52 10.14 13.96
N GLU A 153 -17.44 8.82 13.88
CA GLU A 153 -17.80 8.02 12.72
C GLU A 153 -19.15 8.49 12.19
N ARG A 154 -19.14 9.01 10.95
CA ARG A 154 -20.34 9.05 10.13
C ARG A 154 -20.19 7.89 9.16
N GLU A 155 -21.06 6.91 9.31
CA GLU A 155 -21.28 5.90 8.27
C GLU A 155 -21.56 6.65 6.96
N THR A 156 -20.62 6.55 6.01
CA THR A 156 -20.78 7.12 4.67
C THR A 156 -20.81 5.96 3.70
N TYR A 157 -21.88 5.87 2.92
CA TYR A 157 -22.13 4.79 1.99
C TYR A 157 -21.14 4.83 0.80
N SER A 158 -20.64 3.66 0.42
CA SER A 158 -19.54 3.38 -0.53
C SER A 158 -19.99 3.34 -2.00
N PHE A 159 -20.73 4.35 -2.47
CA PHE A 159 -21.18 4.40 -3.86
C PHE A 159 -20.77 5.69 -4.55
N VAL A 160 -19.89 5.62 -5.55
CA VAL A 160 -19.66 6.73 -6.48
C VAL A 160 -20.81 6.73 -7.48
N GLU A 161 -21.82 7.54 -7.19
CA GLU A 161 -23.01 7.69 -8.01
C GLU A 161 -22.66 8.31 -9.39
N ARG A 162 -23.23 7.77 -10.48
CA ARG A 162 -23.05 8.30 -11.86
C ARG A 162 -23.46 9.78 -11.99
N SER A 163 -24.25 10.29 -11.06
CA SER A 163 -24.65 11.70 -10.89
C SER A 163 -23.49 12.62 -10.47
N SER A 164 -22.29 12.08 -10.20
CA SER A 164 -21.18 12.83 -9.58
C SER A 164 -20.16 13.44 -10.55
N VAL A 165 -20.17 13.05 -11.83
CA VAL A 165 -19.22 13.62 -12.81
C VAL A 165 -19.79 14.91 -13.41
N ILE A 166 -19.04 16.00 -13.28
CA ILE A 166 -19.45 17.36 -13.66
C ILE A 166 -18.58 17.86 -14.81
N GLY A 167 -19.19 18.56 -15.78
CA GLY A 167 -18.46 19.28 -16.83
C GLY A 167 -17.81 18.41 -17.90
N ARG A 168 -18.30 17.18 -18.13
CA ARG A 168 -17.72 16.23 -19.09
C ARG A 168 -18.70 15.76 -20.17
N ASP A 169 -19.87 16.36 -20.28
CA ASP A 169 -20.91 15.91 -21.21
C ASP A 169 -20.55 16.08 -22.69
N GLU A 170 -19.93 17.22 -23.06
CA GLU A 170 -19.48 17.46 -24.43
C GLU A 170 -18.40 16.47 -24.85
N ALA A 171 -17.38 16.29 -24.00
CA ALA A 171 -16.31 15.31 -24.24
C ALA A 171 -16.87 13.89 -24.34
N LYS A 172 -17.82 13.52 -23.46
CA LYS A 172 -18.51 12.22 -23.51
C LYS A 172 -19.23 12.05 -24.84
N GLN A 173 -19.98 13.07 -25.29
CA GLN A 173 -20.72 13.01 -26.54
C GLN A 173 -19.79 12.88 -27.75
N HIS A 174 -18.66 13.60 -27.77
CA HIS A 174 -17.66 13.47 -28.82
C HIS A 174 -17.12 12.04 -28.94
N LEU A 175 -16.78 11.42 -27.82
CA LEU A 175 -16.29 10.04 -27.79
C LEU A 175 -17.37 9.03 -28.17
N VAL A 176 -18.62 9.22 -27.73
CA VAL A 176 -19.76 8.38 -28.15
C VAL A 176 -19.96 8.49 -29.66
N ASN A 177 -19.89 9.69 -30.23
CA ASN A 177 -20.01 9.88 -31.68
C ASN A 177 -18.91 9.14 -32.44
N PHE A 178 -17.65 9.18 -31.97
CA PHE A 178 -16.56 8.39 -32.54
C PHE A 178 -16.83 6.87 -32.48
N LEU A 179 -17.37 6.39 -31.36
CA LEU A 179 -17.68 4.96 -31.20
C LEU A 179 -18.83 4.51 -32.09
N MET A 180 -19.78 5.40 -32.41
CA MET A 180 -20.95 5.12 -33.23
C MET A 180 -20.78 5.43 -34.71
N ASP A 181 -19.62 5.96 -35.11
CA ASP A 181 -19.35 6.34 -36.50
C ASP A 181 -19.35 5.09 -37.39
N PRO A 182 -20.22 5.00 -38.42
CA PRO A 182 -20.28 3.85 -39.32
C PRO A 182 -19.16 3.83 -40.37
N THR A 183 -18.31 4.85 -40.43
CA THR A 183 -17.17 4.89 -41.35
C THR A 183 -16.01 4.06 -40.82
N ASP A 184 -15.69 3.00 -41.55
CA ASP A 184 -14.59 2.09 -41.21
C ASP A 184 -13.56 2.08 -42.34
N GLY A 185 -12.29 2.22 -41.98
CA GLY A 185 -11.17 1.90 -42.86
C GLY A 185 -10.81 0.41 -42.80
N GLU A 186 -9.72 0.02 -43.46
CA GLU A 186 -9.19 -1.36 -43.38
C GLU A 186 -8.64 -1.71 -41.98
N ASP A 187 -8.24 -0.69 -41.20
CA ASP A 187 -7.68 -0.82 -39.85
C ASP A 187 -8.70 -0.46 -38.76
N ILE A 188 -8.60 -1.12 -37.60
CA ILE A 188 -9.40 -0.80 -36.40
C ILE A 188 -9.09 0.64 -35.93
N PRO A 189 -10.09 1.55 -35.85
CA PRO A 189 -9.85 2.90 -35.39
C PRO A 189 -9.46 2.98 -33.92
N VAL A 190 -8.41 3.76 -33.64
CA VAL A 190 -7.86 4.01 -32.30
C VAL A 190 -7.91 5.50 -32.02
N LEU A 191 -8.61 5.89 -30.95
CA LEU A 191 -8.71 7.27 -30.47
C LEU A 191 -7.91 7.45 -29.17
N PRO A 192 -6.78 8.17 -29.21
CA PRO A 192 -6.05 8.55 -28.00
C PRO A 192 -6.72 9.73 -27.28
N ILE A 193 -6.93 9.61 -25.98
CA ILE A 193 -7.29 10.69 -25.07
C ILE A 193 -6.03 11.13 -24.33
N VAL A 194 -5.62 12.37 -24.53
CA VAL A 194 -4.37 12.93 -24.01
C VAL A 194 -4.66 13.98 -22.96
N GLY A 195 -3.88 14.02 -21.90
CA GLY A 195 -4.01 15.05 -20.86
C GLY A 195 -3.15 14.76 -19.64
N ILE A 196 -2.94 15.77 -18.80
CA ILE A 196 -2.11 15.64 -17.60
C ILE A 196 -2.67 14.60 -16.59
N GLY A 197 -1.85 14.17 -15.63
CA GLY A 197 -2.30 13.26 -14.57
C GLY A 197 -3.45 13.86 -13.75
N GLY A 198 -4.40 13.04 -13.29
CA GLY A 198 -5.49 13.51 -12.43
C GLY A 198 -6.56 14.41 -13.08
N ILE A 199 -6.47 14.69 -14.38
CA ILE A 199 -7.45 15.53 -15.10
C ILE A 199 -8.80 14.84 -15.34
N GLY A 200 -8.86 13.51 -15.24
CA GLY A 200 -10.09 12.72 -15.39
C GLY A 200 -10.23 11.93 -16.71
N LYS A 201 -9.12 11.58 -17.38
CA LYS A 201 -9.14 10.75 -18.61
C LYS A 201 -9.83 9.40 -18.41
N THR A 202 -9.38 8.65 -17.40
CA THR A 202 -9.97 7.37 -17.00
C THR A 202 -11.45 7.51 -16.66
N THR A 203 -11.83 8.57 -15.92
CA THR A 203 -13.22 8.86 -15.59
C THR A 203 -14.07 9.11 -16.85
N LEU A 204 -13.56 9.87 -17.83
CA LEU A 204 -14.23 10.09 -19.10
C LEU A 204 -14.40 8.78 -19.89
N ALA A 205 -13.35 7.96 -19.97
CA ALA A 205 -13.42 6.66 -20.63
C ALA A 205 -14.42 5.72 -19.92
N GLN A 206 -14.48 5.73 -18.59
CA GLN A 206 -15.47 4.97 -17.80
C GLN A 206 -16.91 5.44 -18.05
N LEU A 207 -17.14 6.75 -18.21
CA LEU A 207 -18.46 7.28 -18.55
C LEU A 207 -18.94 6.77 -19.89
N VAL A 208 -18.07 6.82 -20.91
CA VAL A 208 -18.37 6.35 -22.26
C VAL A 208 -18.54 4.83 -22.29
N TYR A 209 -17.68 4.09 -21.60
CA TYR A 209 -17.76 2.63 -21.52
C TYR A 209 -19.06 2.11 -20.90
N ASN A 210 -19.63 2.88 -19.98
CA ASN A 210 -20.86 2.53 -19.29
C ASN A 210 -22.13 3.15 -19.89
N GLU A 211 -22.00 3.91 -20.97
CA GLU A 211 -23.11 4.55 -21.68
C GLU A 211 -23.98 3.48 -22.37
N GLU A 212 -25.30 3.69 -22.37
CA GLU A 212 -26.27 2.66 -22.74
C GLU A 212 -26.25 2.37 -24.25
N SER A 213 -26.12 3.40 -25.08
CA SER A 213 -25.96 3.23 -26.52
C SER A 213 -24.69 2.44 -26.84
N VAL A 214 -23.56 2.71 -26.17
CA VAL A 214 -22.29 1.95 -26.30
C VAL A 214 -22.47 0.50 -25.86
N LYS A 215 -23.13 0.25 -24.73
CA LYS A 215 -23.43 -1.12 -24.27
C LYS A 215 -24.23 -1.93 -25.28
N SER A 216 -25.21 -1.28 -25.92
CA SER A 216 -26.08 -1.94 -26.90
C SER A 216 -25.42 -2.15 -28.27
N HIS A 217 -24.41 -1.34 -28.60
CA HIS A 217 -23.77 -1.35 -29.92
C HIS A 217 -22.66 -2.40 -30.06
N PHE A 218 -21.93 -2.69 -28.99
CA PHE A 218 -20.78 -3.61 -29.01
C PHE A 218 -21.12 -4.94 -28.35
N GLU A 219 -20.86 -6.05 -29.07
CA GLU A 219 -21.04 -7.40 -28.55
C GLU A 219 -20.06 -7.70 -27.42
N LEU A 220 -18.86 -7.11 -27.50
CA LEU A 220 -17.78 -7.34 -26.55
C LEU A 220 -17.20 -6.00 -26.10
N ARG A 221 -17.12 -5.79 -24.77
CA ARG A 221 -16.51 -4.59 -24.19
C ARG A 221 -15.37 -5.00 -23.29
N ILE A 222 -14.18 -4.46 -23.53
CA ILE A 222 -12.93 -4.89 -22.89
C ILE A 222 -12.30 -3.67 -22.22
N TRP A 223 -11.93 -3.79 -20.95
CA TRP A 223 -11.23 -2.74 -20.21
C TRP A 223 -9.90 -3.27 -19.68
N VAL A 224 -8.80 -2.67 -20.11
CA VAL A 224 -7.45 -3.10 -19.74
C VAL A 224 -6.63 -1.91 -19.26
N CYS A 225 -6.16 -1.99 -18.02
CA CYS A 225 -5.16 -1.07 -17.48
C CYS A 225 -3.75 -1.57 -17.86
N VAL A 226 -2.98 -0.70 -18.51
CA VAL A 226 -1.67 -0.99 -19.08
C VAL A 226 -0.57 -0.62 -18.09
N THR A 227 0.24 -1.59 -17.69
CA THR A 227 1.38 -1.38 -16.79
C THR A 227 2.57 -0.75 -17.51
N GLU A 228 3.40 0.02 -16.79
CA GLU A 228 4.60 0.68 -17.33
C GLU A 228 5.52 -0.26 -18.14
N ASP A 229 5.75 -1.50 -17.67
CA ASP A 229 6.64 -2.48 -18.32
C ASP A 229 6.20 -2.95 -19.72
N PHE A 230 4.93 -2.70 -20.09
CA PHE A 230 4.32 -3.07 -21.38
C PHE A 230 4.69 -4.49 -21.85
N ASP A 231 4.34 -5.50 -21.05
CA ASP A 231 4.52 -6.91 -21.37
C ASP A 231 3.31 -7.42 -22.17
N ILE A 232 3.53 -7.76 -23.45
CA ILE A 232 2.50 -8.23 -24.38
C ILE A 232 1.79 -9.49 -23.85
N LYS A 233 2.51 -10.43 -23.23
CA LYS A 233 1.89 -11.65 -22.69
C LYS A 233 0.89 -11.30 -21.59
N GLN A 234 1.28 -10.40 -20.68
CA GLN A 234 0.42 -9.94 -19.59
C GLN A 234 -0.79 -9.16 -20.12
N LEU A 235 -0.60 -8.36 -21.17
CA LEU A 235 -1.71 -7.67 -21.84
C LEU A 235 -2.70 -8.66 -22.46
N MET A 236 -2.23 -9.72 -23.15
CA MET A 236 -3.11 -10.76 -23.68
C MET A 236 -3.93 -11.43 -22.57
N ILE A 237 -3.30 -11.79 -21.45
CA ILE A 237 -3.99 -12.38 -20.29
C ILE A 237 -5.06 -11.42 -19.75
N LYS A 238 -4.73 -10.15 -19.60
CA LYS A 238 -5.68 -9.12 -19.13
C LYS A 238 -6.85 -8.92 -20.10
N ILE A 239 -6.58 -8.90 -21.41
CA ILE A 239 -7.61 -8.77 -22.45
C ILE A 239 -8.56 -9.97 -22.40
N ILE A 240 -8.04 -11.20 -22.42
CA ILE A 240 -8.83 -12.43 -22.37
C ILE A 240 -9.67 -12.48 -21.10
N LYS A 241 -9.06 -12.16 -19.95
CA LYS A 241 -9.77 -12.11 -18.66
C LYS A 241 -10.89 -11.08 -18.69
N SER A 242 -10.66 -9.88 -19.23
CA SER A 242 -11.70 -8.85 -19.33
C SER A 242 -12.79 -9.21 -20.34
N ALA A 243 -12.46 -9.94 -21.40
CA ALA A 243 -13.39 -10.25 -22.48
C ALA A 243 -14.33 -11.42 -22.14
N ILE A 244 -13.81 -12.49 -21.54
CA ILE A 244 -14.56 -13.73 -21.29
C ILE A 244 -14.45 -14.27 -19.86
N GLY A 245 -13.74 -13.58 -18.96
CA GLY A 245 -13.60 -13.99 -17.55
C GLY A 245 -12.66 -15.18 -17.31
N MET A 246 -11.96 -15.65 -18.34
CA MET A 246 -11.07 -16.81 -18.24
C MET A 246 -9.70 -16.43 -17.67
N ASP A 247 -9.23 -17.16 -16.66
CA ASP A 247 -7.85 -17.05 -16.18
C ASP A 247 -6.92 -17.95 -17.01
N CYS A 248 -5.89 -17.35 -17.60
CA CYS A 248 -5.00 -17.99 -18.58
C CYS A 248 -3.52 -17.72 -18.28
N LYS A 249 -3.17 -17.42 -17.02
CA LYS A 249 -1.78 -17.10 -16.62
C LYS A 249 -0.75 -18.17 -17.01
N ASP A 250 -1.15 -19.43 -16.92
CA ASP A 250 -0.27 -20.58 -17.16
C ASP A 250 -0.07 -20.91 -18.65
N MET A 251 -0.87 -20.31 -19.53
CA MET A 251 -0.79 -20.56 -20.98
C MET A 251 0.49 -19.97 -21.60
N ASN A 252 0.99 -20.65 -22.63
CA ASN A 252 2.09 -20.13 -23.44
C ASN A 252 1.59 -19.06 -24.43
N LYS A 253 2.51 -18.37 -25.13
CA LYS A 253 2.13 -17.28 -26.05
C LYS A 253 1.25 -17.74 -27.22
N GLU A 254 1.46 -18.94 -27.73
CA GLU A 254 0.70 -19.48 -28.88
C GLU A 254 -0.73 -19.86 -28.46
N GLU A 255 -0.89 -20.48 -27.29
CA GLU A 255 -2.18 -20.77 -26.68
C GLU A 255 -2.97 -19.49 -26.40
N LEU A 256 -2.32 -18.50 -25.78
CA LEU A 256 -2.92 -17.19 -25.53
C LEU A 256 -3.32 -16.51 -26.83
N HIS A 257 -2.50 -16.59 -27.88
CA HIS A 257 -2.80 -16.00 -29.17
C HIS A 257 -4.05 -16.63 -29.79
N LYS A 258 -4.13 -17.95 -29.78
CA LYS A 258 -5.30 -18.68 -30.28
C LYS A 258 -6.57 -18.32 -29.53
N VAL A 259 -6.52 -18.29 -28.20
CA VAL A 259 -7.66 -17.91 -27.35
C VAL A 259 -8.08 -16.47 -27.60
N LEU A 260 -7.12 -15.55 -27.71
CA LEU A 260 -7.40 -14.14 -28.00
C LEU A 260 -8.08 -13.99 -29.37
N GLN A 261 -7.57 -14.68 -30.39
CA GLN A 261 -8.17 -14.71 -31.73
C GLN A 261 -9.59 -15.28 -31.69
N ASP A 262 -9.79 -16.46 -31.08
CA ASP A 262 -11.12 -17.08 -30.94
C ASP A 262 -12.11 -16.17 -30.18
N CYS A 263 -11.62 -15.35 -29.25
CA CYS A 263 -12.43 -14.42 -28.49
C CYS A 263 -12.91 -13.22 -29.32
N LEU A 264 -12.03 -12.64 -30.13
CA LEU A 264 -12.26 -11.39 -30.87
C LEU A 264 -12.84 -11.63 -32.27
N ASN A 265 -12.53 -12.78 -32.90
CA ASN A 265 -12.80 -13.03 -34.30
C ASN A 265 -14.29 -12.93 -34.62
N GLY A 266 -14.63 -12.08 -35.59
CA GLY A 266 -16.01 -11.89 -36.06
C GLY A 266 -16.94 -11.16 -35.10
N LYS A 267 -16.46 -10.65 -33.96
CA LYS A 267 -17.26 -9.86 -33.01
C LYS A 267 -16.95 -8.38 -33.12
N ARG A 268 -17.97 -7.54 -32.98
CA ARG A 268 -17.76 -6.09 -32.82
C ARG A 268 -17.36 -5.80 -31.38
N PHE A 269 -16.10 -5.40 -31.17
CA PHE A 269 -15.60 -5.10 -29.84
C PHE A 269 -15.27 -3.63 -29.63
N PHE A 270 -15.48 -3.16 -28.41
CA PHE A 270 -14.97 -1.90 -27.91
C PHE A 270 -13.93 -2.17 -26.83
N MET A 271 -12.72 -1.65 -27.01
CA MET A 271 -11.61 -1.83 -26.06
C MET A 271 -11.13 -0.49 -25.51
N VAL A 272 -10.94 -0.43 -24.20
CA VAL A 272 -10.24 0.68 -23.53
C VAL A 272 -8.88 0.19 -23.04
N LEU A 273 -7.81 0.83 -23.51
CA LEU A 273 -6.45 0.67 -23.00
C LEU A 273 -6.13 1.90 -22.12
N ASP A 274 -6.24 1.71 -20.82
CA ASP A 274 -6.11 2.79 -19.83
C ASP A 274 -4.65 2.96 -19.36
N ASP A 275 -4.22 4.23 -19.30
CA ASP A 275 -2.91 4.75 -18.91
C ASP A 275 -1.71 4.13 -19.63
N VAL A 276 -1.66 4.28 -20.95
CA VAL A 276 -0.55 3.77 -21.76
C VAL A 276 0.68 4.69 -21.67
N TRP A 277 1.82 4.12 -21.27
CA TRP A 277 3.10 4.84 -21.11
C TRP A 277 4.14 4.52 -22.18
N ASN A 278 4.07 3.33 -22.79
CA ASN A 278 5.13 2.82 -23.66
C ASN A 278 5.16 3.50 -25.03
N ASP A 279 6.35 3.93 -25.45
CA ASP A 279 6.60 4.62 -26.73
C ASP A 279 7.36 3.74 -27.74
N ASP A 280 7.39 2.42 -27.53
CA ASP A 280 7.97 1.46 -28.47
C ASP A 280 6.94 1.07 -29.55
N ASN A 281 7.09 1.68 -30.72
CA ASN A 281 6.26 1.43 -31.88
C ASN A 281 6.31 -0.04 -32.37
N LYS A 282 7.35 -0.82 -32.07
CA LYS A 282 7.38 -2.25 -32.43
C LYS A 282 6.43 -3.06 -31.54
N LYS A 283 6.45 -2.81 -30.24
CA LYS A 283 5.54 -3.47 -29.28
C LYS A 283 4.08 -3.10 -29.54
N TRP A 284 3.81 -1.84 -29.91
CA TRP A 284 2.46 -1.44 -30.31
C TRP A 284 1.98 -2.16 -31.57
N ARG A 285 2.84 -2.28 -32.60
CA ARG A 285 2.51 -3.06 -33.80
C ARG A 285 2.25 -4.52 -33.49
N GLU A 286 3.07 -5.15 -32.65
CA GLU A 286 2.85 -6.52 -32.17
C GLU A 286 1.46 -6.65 -31.52
N LEU A 287 1.07 -5.72 -30.63
CA LEU A 287 -0.27 -5.73 -30.03
C LEU A 287 -1.38 -5.53 -31.07
N LYS A 288 -1.21 -4.58 -32.00
CA LYS A 288 -2.20 -4.32 -33.05
C LYS A 288 -2.43 -5.56 -33.92
N ASP A 289 -1.35 -6.23 -34.32
CA ASP A 289 -1.40 -7.48 -35.11
C ASP A 289 -2.16 -8.60 -34.35
N LEU A 290 -2.05 -8.65 -33.02
CA LEU A 290 -2.79 -9.60 -32.19
C LEU A 290 -4.29 -9.30 -32.10
N LEU A 291 -4.69 -8.03 -32.28
CA LEU A 291 -6.08 -7.56 -32.24
C LEU A 291 -6.76 -7.61 -33.61
N CYS A 292 -6.00 -7.90 -34.68
CA CYS A 292 -6.54 -8.15 -36.02
C CYS A 292 -7.48 -9.37 -35.99
N GLY A 293 -8.72 -9.19 -36.46
CA GLY A 293 -9.75 -10.25 -36.46
C GLY A 293 -11.12 -9.77 -35.97
N GLY A 294 -11.19 -8.62 -35.30
CA GLY A 294 -12.47 -7.99 -34.93
C GLY A 294 -13.36 -7.72 -36.14
N ALA A 295 -14.68 -7.78 -35.94
CA ALA A 295 -15.63 -7.38 -36.97
C ALA A 295 -15.55 -5.88 -37.25
N GLN A 296 -16.00 -5.51 -38.44
CA GLN A 296 -16.19 -4.12 -38.84
C GLN A 296 -17.05 -3.36 -37.80
N GLY A 297 -16.67 -2.11 -37.52
CA GLY A 297 -17.21 -1.31 -36.41
C GLY A 297 -16.51 -1.49 -35.06
N SER A 298 -15.47 -2.33 -34.95
CA SER A 298 -14.68 -2.43 -33.70
C SER A 298 -13.89 -1.13 -33.44
N ARG A 299 -13.73 -0.74 -32.17
CA ARG A 299 -13.13 0.55 -31.78
C ARG A 299 -12.21 0.40 -30.57
N ILE A 300 -11.14 1.20 -30.53
CA ILE A 300 -10.22 1.26 -29.39
C ILE A 300 -10.11 2.70 -28.89
N ILE A 301 -10.23 2.88 -27.58
CA ILE A 301 -9.85 4.12 -26.89
C ILE A 301 -8.57 3.87 -26.10
N VAL A 302 -7.61 4.77 -26.22
CA VAL A 302 -6.36 4.76 -25.44
C VAL A 302 -6.34 5.99 -24.54
N THR A 303 -6.09 5.86 -23.24
CA THR A 303 -5.79 7.04 -22.41
C THR A 303 -4.28 7.14 -22.18
N THR A 304 -3.71 8.34 -22.28
CA THR A 304 -2.28 8.54 -22.04
C THR A 304 -1.99 9.97 -21.58
N ARG A 305 -0.84 10.15 -20.91
CA ARG A 305 -0.29 11.48 -20.56
C ARG A 305 0.67 11.99 -21.64
N SER A 306 1.10 11.12 -22.55
CA SER A 306 2.15 11.42 -23.52
C SER A 306 1.60 11.62 -24.92
N ARG A 307 1.82 12.83 -25.48
CA ARG A 307 1.49 13.13 -26.88
C ARG A 307 2.26 12.24 -27.87
N LYS A 308 3.48 11.83 -27.49
CA LYS A 308 4.29 10.88 -28.27
C LYS A 308 3.62 9.51 -28.34
N VAL A 309 3.15 9.00 -27.20
CA VAL A 309 2.42 7.71 -27.15
C VAL A 309 1.14 7.80 -27.97
N ALA A 310 0.38 8.89 -27.85
CA ALA A 310 -0.82 9.10 -28.66
C ALA A 310 -0.58 9.09 -30.17
N THR A 311 0.56 9.64 -30.62
CA THR A 311 0.94 9.61 -32.04
C THR A 311 1.30 8.20 -32.51
N ILE A 312 1.86 7.36 -31.63
CA ILE A 312 2.19 5.96 -31.94
C ILE A 312 0.93 5.10 -31.98
N THR A 313 0.01 5.30 -31.02
CA THR A 313 -1.17 4.45 -30.85
C THR A 313 -2.35 4.86 -31.72
N GLY A 314 -2.53 6.16 -31.97
CA GLY A 314 -3.69 6.71 -32.65
C GLY A 314 -3.69 6.45 -34.15
N THR A 315 -4.84 6.03 -34.67
CA THR A 315 -5.14 6.09 -36.11
C THR A 315 -6.07 7.26 -36.46
N THR A 316 -6.60 7.93 -35.44
CA THR A 316 -7.43 9.12 -35.53
C THR A 316 -6.82 10.28 -34.76
N LEU A 317 -7.31 11.50 -35.00
CA LEU A 317 -6.84 12.69 -34.28
C LEU A 317 -7.06 12.50 -32.78
N GLN A 318 -6.01 12.71 -31.99
CA GLN A 318 -6.09 12.64 -30.54
C GLN A 318 -7.10 13.64 -29.97
N TYR A 319 -7.79 13.24 -28.91
CA TYR A 319 -8.64 14.10 -28.12
C TYR A 319 -7.86 14.66 -26.92
N ASP A 320 -7.49 15.93 -26.99
CA ASP A 320 -6.85 16.63 -25.88
C ASP A 320 -7.91 16.97 -24.83
N LEU A 321 -7.87 16.29 -23.67
CA LEU A 321 -8.84 16.48 -22.61
C LEU A 321 -8.57 17.80 -21.87
N GLU A 322 -9.52 18.72 -21.97
CA GLU A 322 -9.43 20.04 -21.37
C GLU A 322 -9.53 20.02 -19.84
N HIS A 323 -8.99 21.07 -19.23
CA HIS A 323 -9.18 21.37 -17.82
C HIS A 323 -10.67 21.64 -17.54
N LEU A 324 -11.12 21.33 -16.33
CA LEU A 324 -12.46 21.73 -15.91
C LEU A 324 -12.50 23.27 -15.78
N SER A 325 -13.60 23.88 -16.20
CA SER A 325 -13.84 25.30 -15.96
C SER A 325 -13.94 25.58 -14.46
N ASP A 326 -13.62 26.81 -14.05
CA ASP A 326 -13.68 27.20 -12.63
C ASP A 326 -15.07 26.97 -12.02
N GLU A 327 -16.14 27.18 -12.80
CA GLU A 327 -17.53 26.90 -12.39
C GLU A 327 -17.76 25.40 -12.12
N ASN A 328 -17.30 24.54 -13.03
CA ASN A 328 -17.41 23.09 -12.87
C ASN A 328 -16.53 22.59 -11.71
N CYS A 329 -15.35 23.18 -11.53
CA CYS A 329 -14.50 22.89 -10.38
C CYS A 329 -15.14 23.32 -9.06
N LEU A 330 -15.74 24.50 -9.00
CA LEU A 330 -16.43 24.98 -7.80
C LEU A 330 -17.63 24.08 -7.48
N SER A 331 -18.43 23.72 -8.48
CA SER A 331 -19.55 22.80 -8.32
C SER A 331 -19.09 21.43 -7.77
N LEU A 332 -18.03 20.85 -8.36
CA LEU A 332 -17.43 19.61 -7.87
C LEU A 332 -16.88 19.74 -6.44
N PHE A 333 -16.17 20.83 -6.16
CA PHE A 333 -15.58 21.10 -4.86
C PHE A 333 -16.67 21.20 -3.77
N LEU A 334 -17.72 21.99 -4.01
CA LEU A 334 -18.81 22.21 -3.05
C LEU A 334 -19.58 20.91 -2.80
N LYS A 335 -19.86 20.12 -3.85
CA LYS A 335 -20.49 18.80 -3.74
C LYS A 335 -19.71 17.85 -2.82
N LEU A 336 -18.39 18.00 -2.76
CA LEU A 336 -17.52 17.17 -1.92
C LEU A 336 -17.32 17.75 -0.52
N ALA A 337 -17.16 19.07 -0.39
CA ALA A 337 -16.91 19.76 0.87
C ALA A 337 -18.16 19.91 1.75
N PHE A 338 -19.35 19.96 1.16
CA PHE A 338 -20.60 20.16 1.87
C PHE A 338 -21.51 18.93 1.79
N LYS A 339 -22.40 18.80 2.77
CA LYS A 339 -23.61 17.98 2.58
C LYS A 339 -24.54 18.74 1.64
N GLU A 340 -25.40 18.00 0.94
CA GLU A 340 -26.34 18.58 -0.02
C GLU A 340 -27.18 19.70 0.62
N GLY A 341 -27.05 20.92 0.08
CA GLY A 341 -27.78 22.12 0.53
C GLY A 341 -27.15 22.85 1.71
N GLU A 342 -26.10 22.31 2.34
CA GLU A 342 -25.39 22.93 3.48
C GLU A 342 -24.55 24.13 3.04
N GLU A 343 -24.09 24.14 1.78
CA GLU A 343 -23.27 25.21 1.22
C GLU A 343 -23.96 26.59 1.29
N LYS A 344 -25.30 26.61 1.19
CA LYS A 344 -26.13 27.82 1.24
C LYS A 344 -26.13 28.52 2.60
N GLN A 345 -25.64 27.84 3.64
CA GLN A 345 -25.57 28.38 5.00
C GLN A 345 -24.17 28.92 5.34
N HIS A 346 -23.20 28.76 4.41
CA HIS A 346 -21.79 29.02 4.65
C HIS A 346 -21.15 29.84 3.51
N ASP A 347 -21.79 30.97 3.14
CA ASP A 347 -21.32 31.86 2.06
C ASP A 347 -19.85 32.30 2.22
N ASN A 348 -19.38 32.48 3.45
CA ASN A 348 -17.99 32.81 3.73
C ASN A 348 -17.02 31.68 3.34
N LEU A 349 -17.37 30.42 3.65
CA LEU A 349 -16.56 29.25 3.29
C LEU A 349 -16.60 28.99 1.79
N VAL A 350 -17.75 29.23 1.13
CA VAL A 350 -17.87 29.14 -0.33
C VAL A 350 -16.89 30.10 -1.02
N LYS A 351 -16.81 31.36 -0.57
CA LYS A 351 -15.84 32.34 -1.08
C LYS A 351 -14.38 31.93 -0.86
N ILE A 352 -14.07 31.30 0.27
CA ILE A 352 -12.72 30.77 0.50
C ILE A 352 -12.46 29.58 -0.44
N GLY A 353 -13.45 28.71 -0.62
CA GLY A 353 -13.45 27.60 -1.56
C GLY A 353 -13.18 28.01 -3.00
N GLU A 354 -13.76 29.12 -3.47
CA GLU A 354 -13.47 29.71 -4.78
C GLU A 354 -11.97 30.01 -4.93
N GLY A 355 -11.36 30.63 -3.92
CA GLY A 355 -9.92 30.91 -3.92
C GLY A 355 -9.05 29.64 -3.90
N ILE A 356 -9.52 28.55 -3.27
CA ILE A 356 -8.84 27.24 -3.30
C ILE A 356 -8.95 26.62 -4.69
N VAL A 357 -10.15 26.63 -5.28
CA VAL A 357 -10.43 26.08 -6.61
C VAL A 357 -9.61 26.75 -7.69
N GLN A 358 -9.46 28.07 -7.65
CA GLN A 358 -8.61 28.82 -8.58
C GLN A 358 -7.15 28.33 -8.54
N LYS A 359 -6.64 27.95 -7.35
CA LYS A 359 -5.29 27.40 -7.20
C LYS A 359 -5.16 25.98 -7.75
N CYS A 360 -6.25 25.23 -7.86
CA CYS A 360 -6.27 23.89 -8.47
C CYS A 360 -6.17 23.90 -10.00
N LYS A 361 -6.30 25.07 -10.66
CA LYS A 361 -6.15 25.26 -12.11
C LYS A 361 -6.90 24.22 -12.96
N GLY A 362 -8.15 23.92 -12.59
CA GLY A 362 -9.00 23.03 -13.37
C GLY A 362 -8.70 21.52 -13.25
N VAL A 363 -7.78 21.10 -12.38
CA VAL A 363 -7.45 19.67 -12.21
C VAL A 363 -8.47 18.98 -11.30
N ALA A 364 -9.26 18.08 -11.87
CA ALA A 364 -10.32 17.35 -11.18
C ALA A 364 -9.85 16.62 -9.90
N LEU A 365 -8.71 15.92 -9.95
CA LEU A 365 -8.18 15.22 -8.77
C LEU A 365 -7.79 16.18 -7.65
N ALA A 366 -7.13 17.31 -7.94
CA ALA A 366 -6.77 18.30 -6.93
C ALA A 366 -8.02 18.86 -6.23
N VAL A 367 -9.03 19.22 -7.02
CA VAL A 367 -10.33 19.69 -6.54
C VAL A 367 -11.00 18.63 -5.66
N LYS A 368 -11.01 17.38 -6.12
CA LYS A 368 -11.64 16.27 -5.39
C LYS A 368 -10.99 16.07 -4.03
N THR A 369 -9.67 16.06 -4.00
CA THR A 369 -8.88 15.81 -2.78
C THR A 369 -9.08 16.94 -1.77
N LEU A 370 -9.00 18.21 -2.18
CA LEU A 370 -9.17 19.35 -1.26
C LEU A 370 -10.63 19.53 -0.81
N GLY A 371 -11.60 19.30 -1.69
CA GLY A 371 -13.02 19.31 -1.32
C GLY A 371 -13.31 18.21 -0.28
N SER A 372 -12.77 17.01 -0.48
CA SER A 372 -12.94 15.89 0.46
C SER A 372 -12.25 16.15 1.80
N LEU A 373 -11.07 16.77 1.81
CA LEU A 373 -10.38 17.20 3.03
C LEU A 373 -11.28 18.10 3.88
N LEU A 374 -11.80 19.16 3.25
CA LEU A 374 -12.56 20.22 3.92
C LEU A 374 -13.99 19.81 4.25
N ARG A 375 -14.44 18.64 3.80
CA ARG A 375 -15.70 18.02 4.21
C ARG A 375 -15.84 17.86 5.72
N SER A 376 -14.71 17.66 6.40
CA SER A 376 -14.67 17.34 7.83
C SER A 376 -14.70 18.56 8.77
N THR A 377 -14.56 19.79 8.25
CA THR A 377 -14.50 21.01 9.06
C THR A 377 -15.38 22.12 8.49
N ARG A 378 -15.94 22.94 9.38
CA ARG A 378 -16.65 24.19 9.06
C ARG A 378 -15.97 25.41 9.67
N VAL A 379 -14.77 25.22 10.24
CA VAL A 379 -14.00 26.29 10.87
C VAL A 379 -13.33 27.11 9.77
N GLN A 380 -13.62 28.41 9.72
CA GLN A 380 -13.09 29.30 8.69
C GLN A 380 -11.56 29.30 8.62
N HIS A 381 -10.90 29.29 9.79
CA HIS A 381 -9.45 29.30 9.88
C HIS A 381 -8.80 28.10 9.17
N ASP A 382 -9.37 26.90 9.29
CA ASP A 382 -8.85 25.69 8.64
C ASP A 382 -8.86 25.82 7.11
N TRP A 383 -9.90 26.45 6.57
CA TRP A 383 -10.03 26.73 5.13
C TRP A 383 -9.01 27.77 4.66
N GLU A 384 -8.79 28.81 5.46
CA GLU A 384 -7.78 29.85 5.19
C GLU A 384 -6.36 29.26 5.23
N LEU A 385 -6.06 28.34 6.15
CA LEU A 385 -4.77 27.63 6.19
C LEU A 385 -4.50 26.84 4.90
N VAL A 386 -5.51 26.17 4.35
CA VAL A 386 -5.39 25.47 3.07
C VAL A 386 -5.22 26.46 1.92
N ARG A 387 -6.04 27.53 1.86
CA ARG A 387 -5.97 28.54 0.82
C ARG A 387 -4.61 29.26 0.82
N ASP A 388 -4.14 29.69 1.99
CA ASP A 388 -3.01 30.61 2.12
C ASP A 388 -1.67 29.90 2.35
N SER A 389 -1.66 28.57 2.23
CA SER A 389 -0.44 27.76 2.40
C SER A 389 0.71 28.18 1.50
N GLU A 390 1.91 28.20 2.08
CA GLU A 390 3.16 28.45 1.36
C GLU A 390 3.51 27.34 0.34
N LEU A 391 2.88 26.16 0.45
CA LEU A 391 3.07 25.07 -0.52
C LEU A 391 2.65 25.46 -1.93
N TRP A 392 1.72 26.42 -2.07
CA TRP A 392 1.32 26.98 -3.37
C TRP A 392 2.40 27.83 -4.04
N LYS A 393 3.45 28.26 -3.30
CA LYS A 393 4.51 29.15 -3.81
C LYS A 393 5.80 28.41 -4.17
N LEU A 394 5.93 27.14 -3.81
CA LEU A 394 7.09 26.32 -4.18
C LEU A 394 7.05 26.08 -5.70
N LYS A 395 8.02 26.65 -6.45
CA LYS A 395 8.13 26.45 -7.90
C LYS A 395 8.19 24.95 -8.23
N GLN A 396 7.14 24.42 -8.84
CA GLN A 396 7.10 23.06 -9.36
C GLN A 396 7.30 23.14 -10.87
N GLU A 397 8.46 22.71 -11.35
CA GLU A 397 8.75 22.69 -12.80
C GLU A 397 7.98 21.58 -13.53
N GLU A 398 7.39 20.61 -12.81
CA GLU A 398 6.39 19.70 -13.35
C GLU A 398 5.31 19.37 -12.29
N ASN A 399 4.03 19.59 -12.63
CA ASN A 399 2.80 19.16 -11.94
C ASN A 399 2.37 19.89 -10.63
N ASP A 400 1.76 21.07 -10.76
CA ASP A 400 1.06 21.86 -9.71
C ASP A 400 0.09 21.07 -8.79
N ILE A 401 -0.31 19.85 -9.20
CA ILE A 401 -1.23 18.96 -8.49
C ILE A 401 -0.60 18.42 -7.19
N LEU A 402 0.73 18.22 -7.18
CA LEU A 402 1.41 17.63 -6.02
C LEU A 402 1.28 18.51 -4.78
N ALA A 403 1.24 19.84 -4.94
CA ALA A 403 0.99 20.75 -3.82
C ALA A 403 -0.40 20.53 -3.19
N ALA A 404 -1.45 20.38 -4.01
CA ALA A 404 -2.80 20.11 -3.54
C ALA A 404 -2.93 18.73 -2.85
N LEU A 405 -2.30 17.70 -3.42
CA LEU A 405 -2.29 16.37 -2.81
C LEU A 405 -1.50 16.37 -1.49
N LYS A 406 -0.35 17.05 -1.45
CA LYS A 406 0.47 17.19 -0.25
C LYS A 406 -0.27 17.93 0.86
N LEU A 407 -1.02 19.00 0.52
CA LEU A 407 -1.88 19.69 1.47
C LEU A 407 -2.90 18.76 2.13
N SER A 408 -3.58 17.93 1.34
CA SER A 408 -4.50 16.93 1.89
C SER A 408 -3.82 15.94 2.81
N TYR A 409 -2.61 15.51 2.44
CA TYR A 409 -1.83 14.58 3.23
C TYR A 409 -1.32 15.20 4.53
N ASP A 410 -0.89 16.46 4.52
CA ASP A 410 -0.42 17.15 5.72
C ASP A 410 -1.52 17.28 6.79
N HIS A 411 -2.77 17.32 6.36
CA HIS A 411 -3.95 17.34 7.21
C HIS A 411 -4.55 15.94 7.49
N LEU A 412 -3.90 14.85 7.07
CA LEU A 412 -4.28 13.52 7.53
C LEU A 412 -3.96 13.36 9.02
N PRO A 413 -4.82 12.67 9.78
CA PRO A 413 -4.48 12.20 11.10
C PRO A 413 -3.16 11.41 11.07
N TRP A 414 -2.30 11.62 12.06
CA TRP A 414 -0.97 11.01 12.12
C TRP A 414 -1.04 9.48 11.99
N TYR A 415 -2.03 8.84 12.59
CA TYR A 415 -2.16 7.37 12.55
C TYR A 415 -2.42 6.82 11.14
N LEU A 416 -2.85 7.64 10.16
CA LEU A 416 -3.02 7.24 8.77
C LEU A 416 -1.78 7.46 7.91
N LYS A 417 -0.89 8.38 8.30
CA LYS A 417 0.21 8.82 7.45
C LYS A 417 1.21 7.69 7.19
N GLN A 418 1.59 6.93 8.21
CA GLN A 418 2.42 5.73 8.05
C GLN A 418 1.76 4.67 7.16
N CYS A 419 0.48 4.40 7.39
CA CYS A 419 -0.29 3.42 6.63
C CYS A 419 -0.36 3.79 5.14
N PHE A 420 -0.62 5.07 4.86
CA PHE A 420 -0.65 5.62 3.51
C PHE A 420 0.72 5.55 2.82
N ALA A 421 1.78 6.00 3.51
CA ALA A 421 3.13 5.98 2.97
C ALA A 421 3.60 4.54 2.66
N PHE A 422 3.26 3.58 3.54
CA PHE A 422 3.58 2.17 3.33
C PHE A 422 2.96 1.60 2.05
N CYS A 423 1.78 2.08 1.62
CA CYS A 423 1.14 1.61 0.38
C CYS A 423 2.01 1.83 -0.86
N SER A 424 2.97 2.76 -0.84
CA SER A 424 3.88 2.99 -1.98
C SER A 424 4.86 1.82 -2.20
N VAL A 425 4.93 0.84 -1.29
CA VAL A 425 5.76 -0.36 -1.48
C VAL A 425 5.24 -1.22 -2.63
N LEU A 426 3.92 -1.26 -2.77
CA LEU A 426 3.25 -1.96 -3.84
C LEU A 426 3.35 -1.12 -5.12
N PRO A 427 3.45 -1.74 -6.31
CA PRO A 427 3.63 -1.02 -7.56
C PRO A 427 2.42 -0.14 -7.88
N LYS A 428 2.61 0.80 -8.83
CA LYS A 428 1.50 1.57 -9.39
C LYS A 428 0.41 0.65 -9.98
N ASP A 429 -0.82 1.15 -9.99
CA ASP A 429 -2.03 0.40 -10.39
C ASP A 429 -2.34 -0.88 -9.59
N PHE A 430 -1.62 -1.16 -8.50
CA PHE A 430 -1.87 -2.34 -7.70
C PHE A 430 -3.29 -2.31 -7.12
N GLU A 431 -4.03 -3.40 -7.35
CA GLU A 431 -5.36 -3.58 -6.79
C GLU A 431 -5.24 -4.14 -5.37
N PHE A 432 -5.55 -3.29 -4.39
CA PHE A 432 -5.50 -3.64 -2.99
C PHE A 432 -6.73 -4.46 -2.61
N ASN A 433 -6.49 -5.63 -2.04
CA ASN A 433 -7.48 -6.31 -1.22
C ASN A 433 -7.40 -5.77 0.22
N ALA A 434 -8.53 -5.38 0.82
CA ALA A 434 -8.55 -4.81 2.16
C ALA A 434 -7.91 -5.70 3.22
N ILE A 435 -8.27 -7.00 3.23
CA ILE A 435 -7.78 -7.98 4.20
C ILE A 435 -6.26 -8.11 4.10
N PHE A 436 -5.73 -8.14 2.86
CA PHE A 436 -4.30 -8.18 2.62
C PHE A 436 -3.59 -6.95 3.19
N LEU A 437 -4.03 -5.74 2.83
CA LEU A 437 -3.38 -4.51 3.28
C LEU A 437 -3.44 -4.35 4.81
N ILE A 438 -4.58 -4.66 5.42
CA ILE A 438 -4.76 -4.64 6.88
C ILE A 438 -3.75 -5.56 7.57
N ARG A 439 -3.54 -6.78 7.05
CA ARG A 439 -2.58 -7.73 7.63
C ARG A 439 -1.14 -7.21 7.55
N LEU A 440 -0.78 -6.51 6.47
CA LEU A 440 0.54 -5.86 6.35
C LEU A 440 0.69 -4.75 7.40
N TRP A 441 -0.32 -3.90 7.58
CA TRP A 441 -0.31 -2.84 8.60
C TRP A 441 -0.28 -3.42 10.03
N MET A 442 -1.04 -4.48 10.30
CA MET A 442 -1.03 -5.20 11.59
C MET A 442 0.36 -5.74 11.92
N ALA A 443 0.98 -6.46 10.98
CA ALA A 443 2.27 -7.09 11.20
C ALA A 443 3.40 -6.07 11.40
N ASN A 444 3.35 -4.95 10.69
CA ASN A 444 4.27 -3.85 10.93
C ASN A 444 3.93 -3.03 12.18
N GLY A 445 2.75 -3.21 12.78
CA GLY A 445 2.30 -2.53 14.00
C GLY A 445 1.90 -1.07 13.75
N PHE A 446 1.28 -0.78 12.61
CA PHE A 446 0.79 0.56 12.28
C PHE A 446 -0.62 0.85 12.82
N LEU A 447 -1.37 -0.20 13.17
CA LEU A 447 -2.73 -0.08 13.71
C LEU A 447 -2.66 0.17 15.21
N GLN A 448 -3.06 1.36 15.64
CA GLN A 448 -3.07 1.81 17.04
C GLN A 448 -4.52 2.08 17.44
N SER A 449 -4.94 1.64 18.64
CA SER A 449 -6.28 1.95 19.17
C SER A 449 -6.16 2.66 20.51
N PRO A 450 -6.97 3.70 20.76
CA PRO A 450 -7.14 4.24 22.10
C PRO A 450 -7.96 3.31 23.02
N TYR A 451 -8.58 2.25 22.48
CA TYR A 451 -9.43 1.31 23.23
C TYR A 451 -8.76 -0.06 23.37
N GLU A 452 -8.64 -0.56 24.61
CA GLU A 452 -7.90 -1.79 24.94
C GLU A 452 -8.45 -3.08 24.29
N ASN A 453 -9.71 -3.08 23.82
CA ASN A 453 -10.41 -4.30 23.36
C ASN A 453 -10.79 -4.28 21.87
N GLU A 454 -10.30 -3.31 21.10
CA GLU A 454 -10.63 -3.22 19.69
C GLU A 454 -9.83 -4.22 18.84
N LYS A 455 -10.49 -4.91 17.91
CA LYS A 455 -9.79 -5.85 17.03
C LYS A 455 -8.97 -5.06 16.00
N PRO A 456 -7.71 -5.43 15.75
CA PRO A 456 -6.87 -4.73 14.78
C PRO A 456 -7.49 -4.64 13.38
N GLU A 457 -8.27 -5.64 12.98
CA GLU A 457 -8.93 -5.65 11.68
C GLU A 457 -10.04 -4.62 11.55
N ASP A 458 -10.74 -4.31 12.66
CA ASP A 458 -11.76 -3.27 12.70
C ASP A 458 -11.10 -1.88 12.59
N ILE A 459 -9.96 -1.67 13.27
CA ILE A 459 -9.12 -0.46 13.14
C ILE A 459 -8.66 -0.30 11.68
N GLY A 460 -8.12 -1.37 11.09
CA GLY A 460 -7.60 -1.35 9.72
C GLY A 460 -8.70 -1.03 8.69
N ASN A 461 -9.90 -1.59 8.86
CA ASN A 461 -11.05 -1.25 8.03
C ASN A 461 -11.41 0.23 8.17
N ARG A 462 -11.45 0.78 9.39
CA ARG A 462 -11.71 2.20 9.63
C ARG A 462 -10.69 3.08 8.91
N TYR A 463 -9.41 2.74 8.99
CA TYR A 463 -8.34 3.49 8.33
C TYR A 463 -8.49 3.49 6.80
N ILE A 464 -8.86 2.34 6.21
CA ILE A 464 -9.17 2.25 4.77
C ILE A 464 -10.36 3.17 4.43
N GLN A 465 -11.44 3.12 5.22
CA GLN A 465 -12.63 3.95 4.99
C GLN A 465 -12.32 5.45 5.11
N GLU A 466 -11.48 5.86 6.06
CA GLU A 466 -11.04 7.25 6.18
C GLU A 466 -10.22 7.70 4.96
N LEU A 467 -9.27 6.88 4.49
CA LEU A 467 -8.48 7.17 3.29
C LEU A 467 -9.33 7.23 2.02
N LEU A 468 -10.35 6.37 1.90
CA LEU A 468 -11.35 6.45 0.82
C LEU A 468 -12.17 7.73 0.90
N SER A 469 -12.65 8.09 2.10
CA SER A 469 -13.47 9.29 2.31
C SER A 469 -12.71 10.58 1.95
N LYS A 470 -11.37 10.57 2.12
CA LYS A 470 -10.47 11.67 1.77
C LYS A 470 -9.92 11.56 0.34
N SER A 471 -10.42 10.62 -0.47
CA SER A 471 -10.07 10.40 -1.87
C SER A 471 -8.60 10.01 -2.14
N PHE A 472 -7.90 9.48 -1.13
CA PHE A 472 -6.57 8.87 -1.33
C PHE A 472 -6.67 7.49 -2.01
N PHE A 473 -7.76 6.78 -1.76
CA PHE A 473 -8.11 5.55 -2.48
C PHE A 473 -9.32 5.75 -3.39
N GLN A 474 -9.37 4.95 -4.46
CA GLN A 474 -10.46 4.85 -5.39
C GLN A 474 -11.03 3.43 -5.31
N GLN A 475 -12.33 3.31 -5.07
CA GLN A 475 -13.00 2.01 -5.05
C GLN A 475 -13.07 1.42 -6.47
N PHE A 476 -12.80 0.12 -6.59
CA PHE A 476 -12.74 -0.56 -7.89
C PHE A 476 -13.91 -1.54 -8.06
N GLU A 477 -14.09 -2.49 -7.15
CA GLU A 477 -15.23 -3.41 -7.14
C GLU A 477 -15.73 -3.67 -5.71
N ASP A 478 -17.06 -3.80 -5.56
CA ASP A 478 -17.70 -4.22 -4.32
C ASP A 478 -18.33 -5.60 -4.55
N ASN A 479 -17.55 -6.65 -4.33
CA ASN A 479 -18.09 -8.00 -4.25
C ASN A 479 -18.43 -8.27 -2.78
N PHE A 480 -19.60 -8.85 -2.49
CA PHE A 480 -20.14 -9.14 -1.14
C PHE A 480 -19.15 -9.81 -0.14
N PHE A 481 -18.03 -10.36 -0.62
CA PHE A 481 -17.01 -11.07 0.17
C PHE A 481 -15.60 -10.44 0.12
N SER A 482 -15.33 -9.48 -0.77
CA SER A 482 -14.00 -8.87 -0.91
C SER A 482 -14.08 -7.43 -1.41
N PHE A 483 -13.70 -6.50 -0.54
CA PHE A 483 -13.58 -5.08 -0.86
C PHE A 483 -12.22 -4.79 -1.53
N THR A 484 -12.22 -4.32 -2.79
CA THR A 484 -11.01 -3.95 -3.52
C THR A 484 -10.99 -2.47 -3.93
N PHE A 485 -9.80 -1.89 -3.87
CA PHE A 485 -9.56 -0.47 -4.17
C PHE A 485 -8.17 -0.25 -4.76
N LYS A 486 -7.95 0.93 -5.33
CA LYS A 486 -6.68 1.34 -5.96
C LYS A 486 -6.23 2.70 -5.45
N MET A 487 -4.93 2.94 -5.53
CA MET A 487 -4.35 4.26 -5.33
C MET A 487 -4.05 4.86 -6.71
N HIS A 488 -4.47 6.11 -6.95
CA HIS A 488 -4.15 6.80 -8.20
C HIS A 488 -2.65 7.10 -8.29
N ASP A 489 -2.03 7.05 -9.46
CA ASP A 489 -0.56 7.17 -9.57
C ASP A 489 0.02 8.46 -8.99
N LEU A 490 -0.60 9.61 -9.21
CA LEU A 490 -0.14 10.86 -8.57
C LEU A 490 -0.22 10.82 -7.03
N VAL A 491 -1.16 10.04 -6.48
CA VAL A 491 -1.26 9.79 -5.04
C VAL A 491 -0.20 8.80 -4.59
N HIS A 492 0.12 7.81 -5.43
CA HIS A 492 1.25 6.90 -5.22
C HIS A 492 2.59 7.63 -5.27
N ASP A 493 2.80 8.54 -6.23
CA ASP A 493 3.98 9.40 -6.33
C ASP A 493 4.12 10.27 -5.08
N LEU A 494 3.01 10.80 -4.57
CA LEU A 494 3.00 11.49 -3.28
C LEU A 494 3.42 10.53 -2.15
N ALA A 495 2.81 9.35 -2.05
CA ALA A 495 3.13 8.33 -1.04
C ALA A 495 4.62 7.96 -1.06
N LEU A 496 5.19 7.77 -2.25
CA LEU A 496 6.62 7.53 -2.47
C LEU A 496 7.47 8.72 -1.99
N SER A 497 7.06 9.95 -2.33
CA SER A 497 7.79 11.17 -1.96
C SER A 497 7.82 11.41 -0.45
N VAL A 498 6.78 10.96 0.28
CA VAL A 498 6.71 11.08 1.75
C VAL A 498 7.34 9.88 2.46
N ALA A 499 7.31 8.68 1.85
CA ALA A 499 7.96 7.46 2.36
C ALA A 499 9.50 7.50 2.28
N GLN A 500 10.06 8.37 1.44
CA GLN A 500 11.50 8.57 1.27
C GLN A 500 12.24 7.25 0.94
N ASN A 501 13.33 6.99 1.66
CA ASN A 501 14.19 5.81 1.55
C ASN A 501 13.70 4.60 2.35
N GLU A 502 12.54 4.69 3.04
CA GLU A 502 12.04 3.56 3.83
C GLU A 502 11.39 2.48 2.97
N VAL A 503 10.88 2.88 1.82
CA VAL A 503 10.17 2.03 0.88
C VAL A 503 10.96 1.95 -0.41
N ASN A 504 11.04 0.74 -0.98
CA ASN A 504 11.50 0.55 -2.33
C ASN A 504 10.50 -0.33 -3.09
N SER A 505 9.89 0.26 -4.12
CA SER A 505 9.09 -0.44 -5.12
C SER A 505 9.93 -0.49 -6.39
N CYS A 506 10.03 -1.67 -7.01
CA CYS A 506 10.81 -1.92 -8.24
C CYS A 506 10.80 -0.71 -9.18
N ASN A 507 12.01 -0.23 -9.54
CA ASN A 507 12.37 0.84 -10.49
C ASN A 507 13.22 1.98 -9.90
N HIS A 508 13.42 2.02 -8.57
CA HIS A 508 14.33 2.98 -7.94
C HIS A 508 15.50 2.31 -7.21
N TYR A 509 16.71 2.50 -7.76
CA TYR A 509 17.98 2.10 -7.13
C TYR A 509 18.31 3.02 -5.95
N LEU A 510 17.53 2.96 -4.88
CA LEU A 510 17.84 3.69 -3.65
C LEU A 510 18.93 2.95 -2.88
N THR A 511 20.02 3.67 -2.62
CA THR A 511 21.15 3.21 -1.83
C THR A 511 20.90 3.52 -0.34
N GLY A 512 20.54 2.48 0.42
CA GLY A 512 20.62 2.47 1.89
C GLY A 512 19.30 2.66 2.66
N ASN A 513 19.15 1.88 3.74
CA ASN A 513 18.11 1.95 4.78
C ASN A 513 16.65 1.61 4.39
N VAL A 514 16.44 0.76 3.38
CA VAL A 514 15.11 0.24 3.03
C VAL A 514 14.54 -0.62 4.16
N ARG A 515 13.31 -0.33 4.58
CA ARG A 515 12.54 -1.08 5.59
C ARG A 515 11.44 -1.94 4.96
N HIS A 516 10.88 -1.50 3.85
CA HIS A 516 9.81 -2.21 3.15
C HIS A 516 10.18 -2.34 1.67
N LEU A 517 10.24 -3.58 1.19
CA LEU A 517 10.69 -3.91 -0.15
C LEU A 517 9.65 -4.77 -0.86
N TRP A 518 9.25 -4.34 -2.05
CA TRP A 518 8.63 -5.20 -3.04
C TRP A 518 9.67 -5.58 -4.08
N PHE A 519 9.80 -6.87 -4.39
CA PHE A 519 10.80 -7.36 -5.32
C PHE A 519 10.22 -8.47 -6.22
N ASP A 520 10.41 -8.32 -7.53
CA ASP A 520 9.90 -9.25 -8.53
C ASP A 520 11.05 -10.09 -9.11
N LEU A 521 11.19 -11.31 -8.60
CA LEU A 521 12.20 -12.29 -9.01
C LEU A 521 12.01 -12.77 -10.46
N SER A 522 10.83 -12.57 -11.04
CA SER A 522 10.56 -12.94 -12.43
C SER A 522 11.16 -11.94 -13.43
N LYS A 523 11.38 -10.69 -12.98
CA LYS A 523 11.89 -9.58 -13.78
C LYS A 523 13.33 -9.20 -13.43
N GLN A 524 13.73 -9.41 -12.18
CA GLN A 524 15.01 -8.95 -11.64
C GLN A 524 15.86 -10.11 -11.12
N ASP A 525 17.18 -9.96 -11.21
CA ASP A 525 18.09 -10.94 -10.64
C ASP A 525 18.28 -10.68 -9.13
N ALA A 526 18.42 -11.74 -8.33
CA ALA A 526 18.58 -11.64 -6.87
C ALA A 526 19.85 -10.85 -6.48
N SER A 527 20.85 -10.78 -7.38
CA SER A 527 22.03 -9.93 -7.25
C SER A 527 21.72 -8.44 -7.16
N GLN A 528 20.53 -8.01 -7.60
CA GLN A 528 20.06 -6.63 -7.53
C GLN A 528 19.41 -6.28 -6.19
N LEU A 529 19.25 -7.25 -5.28
CA LEU A 529 18.78 -6.99 -3.92
C LEU A 529 19.79 -6.11 -3.16
N PRO A 530 19.34 -5.09 -2.42
CA PRO A 530 20.23 -4.20 -1.67
C PRO A 530 21.17 -4.98 -0.74
N ASN A 531 22.49 -4.76 -0.85
CA ASN A 531 23.52 -5.48 -0.09
C ASN A 531 23.23 -5.53 1.43
N ASN A 532 22.71 -4.43 1.99
CA ASN A 532 22.35 -4.35 3.40
C ASN A 532 20.82 -4.45 3.58
N LEU A 533 20.34 -5.60 4.07
CA LEU A 533 18.93 -5.84 4.45
C LEU A 533 18.73 -5.88 5.97
N SER A 534 19.70 -5.41 6.74
CA SER A 534 19.66 -5.52 8.21
C SER A 534 18.45 -4.81 8.81
N ARG A 535 18.00 -3.69 8.22
CA ARG A 535 16.84 -2.89 8.68
C ARG A 535 15.51 -3.29 8.03
N LEU A 536 15.51 -4.33 7.21
CA LEU A 536 14.32 -4.74 6.46
C LEU A 536 13.27 -5.35 7.40
N GLN A 537 12.08 -4.78 7.39
CA GLN A 537 10.91 -5.17 8.19
C GLN A 537 9.81 -5.82 7.34
N SER A 538 9.69 -5.48 6.06
CA SER A 538 8.76 -6.14 5.14
C SER A 538 9.42 -6.50 3.83
N LEU A 539 9.17 -7.73 3.38
CA LEU A 539 9.57 -8.23 2.09
C LEU A 539 8.37 -8.86 1.41
N ILE A 540 8.02 -8.34 0.23
CA ILE A 540 7.00 -8.89 -0.65
C ILE A 540 7.68 -9.37 -1.91
N LEU A 541 7.72 -10.68 -2.12
CA LEU A 541 8.33 -11.31 -3.28
C LEU A 541 7.26 -11.80 -4.25
N SER A 542 7.44 -11.47 -5.52
CA SER A 542 6.72 -12.08 -6.63
C SER A 542 7.67 -12.94 -7.46
N ASP A 543 7.30 -14.19 -7.75
CA ASP A 543 8.07 -15.10 -8.62
C ASP A 543 7.11 -15.86 -9.56
N GLU A 544 6.53 -15.14 -10.53
CA GLU A 544 5.53 -15.70 -11.46
C GLU A 544 6.10 -16.71 -12.48
N LYS A 545 7.42 -16.72 -12.72
CA LYS A 545 8.03 -17.46 -13.84
C LYS A 545 8.84 -18.69 -13.44
N GLY A 546 8.95 -18.99 -12.14
CA GLY A 546 9.60 -20.18 -11.61
C GLY A 546 10.89 -20.56 -12.30
N LYS A 547 11.83 -19.61 -12.38
CA LYS A 547 13.20 -19.90 -12.82
C LYS A 547 13.95 -20.48 -11.62
N GLY A 548 14.72 -21.54 -11.86
CA GLY A 548 15.29 -22.43 -10.82
C GLY A 548 16.03 -21.80 -9.64
N ASP A 549 16.19 -22.64 -8.61
CA ASP A 549 16.79 -22.42 -7.26
C ASP A 549 16.22 -21.22 -6.46
N SER A 550 14.90 -21.06 -6.48
CA SER A 550 14.21 -20.06 -5.66
C SER A 550 14.45 -20.26 -4.15
N GLU A 551 14.73 -21.49 -3.68
CA GLU A 551 15.01 -21.80 -2.27
C GLU A 551 16.33 -21.18 -1.76
N SER A 552 17.44 -21.31 -2.52
CA SER A 552 18.72 -20.73 -2.07
C SER A 552 18.68 -19.21 -2.03
N ARG A 553 17.98 -18.59 -2.99
CA ARG A 553 17.77 -17.14 -3.07
C ARG A 553 17.04 -16.63 -1.84
N ILE A 554 15.89 -17.22 -1.50
CA ILE A 554 15.16 -16.81 -0.29
C ILE A 554 15.96 -17.10 0.98
N ALA A 555 16.72 -18.20 1.03
CA ALA A 555 17.61 -18.48 2.14
C ALA A 555 18.69 -17.39 2.32
N GLU A 556 19.25 -16.85 1.23
CA GLU A 556 20.19 -15.74 1.28
C GLU A 556 19.54 -14.48 1.85
N VAL A 557 18.34 -14.12 1.36
CA VAL A 557 17.59 -12.95 1.83
C VAL A 557 17.25 -13.05 3.32
N ILE A 558 16.78 -14.22 3.77
CA ILE A 558 16.47 -14.51 5.17
C ILE A 558 17.72 -14.33 6.05
N SER A 559 18.89 -14.74 5.56
CA SER A 559 20.15 -14.66 6.33
C SER A 559 20.61 -13.21 6.54
N ARG A 560 20.16 -12.29 5.68
CA ARG A 560 20.50 -10.86 5.71
C ARG A 560 19.44 -9.98 6.41
N SER A 561 18.23 -10.50 6.67
CA SER A 561 17.07 -9.73 7.16
C SER A 561 16.58 -10.14 8.56
N LYS A 562 17.38 -9.83 9.59
CA LYS A 562 17.11 -10.27 10.98
C LYS A 562 15.88 -9.63 11.64
N HIS A 563 15.46 -8.46 11.15
CA HIS A 563 14.36 -7.67 11.70
C HIS A 563 13.06 -7.79 10.90
N LEU A 564 12.95 -8.83 10.06
CA LEU A 564 11.79 -9.03 9.20
C LEU A 564 10.54 -9.40 10.00
N ARG A 565 9.45 -8.64 9.77
CA ARG A 565 8.12 -8.78 10.39
C ARG A 565 7.09 -9.32 9.40
N VAL A 566 7.24 -8.99 8.12
CA VAL A 566 6.38 -9.45 7.01
C VAL A 566 7.24 -10.18 6.00
N LEU A 567 6.86 -11.41 5.68
CA LEU A 567 7.39 -12.17 4.55
C LEU A 567 6.23 -12.66 3.70
N ASP A 568 6.07 -12.05 2.53
CA ASP A 568 5.08 -12.44 1.54
C ASP A 568 5.75 -13.15 0.36
N LEU A 569 5.40 -14.43 0.20
CA LEU A 569 5.85 -15.33 -0.85
C LEU A 569 4.65 -15.85 -1.66
N ASN A 570 3.55 -15.10 -1.71
CA ASN A 570 2.32 -15.49 -2.42
C ASN A 570 2.58 -15.75 -3.91
N ALA A 571 1.83 -16.70 -4.47
CA ALA A 571 1.82 -17.05 -5.89
C ALA A 571 3.21 -17.27 -6.49
N SER A 572 4.13 -17.77 -5.66
CA SER A 572 5.47 -18.12 -6.06
C SER A 572 5.54 -19.61 -6.41
N SER A 573 6.52 -20.01 -7.20
CA SER A 573 6.68 -21.41 -7.61
C SER A 573 7.53 -22.21 -6.61
N PHE A 574 7.48 -21.91 -5.31
CA PHE A 574 8.35 -22.55 -4.32
C PHE A 574 7.95 -24.02 -4.08
N GLU A 575 8.94 -24.92 -4.10
CA GLU A 575 8.76 -26.32 -3.68
C GLU A 575 9.03 -26.51 -2.19
N HIS A 576 9.97 -25.75 -1.64
CA HIS A 576 10.45 -25.84 -0.27
C HIS A 576 10.68 -24.45 0.33
N LEU A 577 10.34 -24.31 1.62
CA LEU A 577 10.72 -23.15 2.43
C LEU A 577 12.01 -23.50 3.21
N PRO A 578 13.06 -22.65 3.18
CA PRO A 578 14.34 -23.02 3.75
C PRO A 578 14.30 -23.10 5.28
N ASN A 579 15.12 -23.99 5.83
CA ASN A 579 15.22 -24.25 7.27
C ASN A 579 15.78 -23.09 8.10
N ASN A 580 16.39 -22.09 7.45
CA ASN A 580 16.91 -20.89 8.11
C ASN A 580 15.81 -19.86 8.41
N ILE A 581 14.55 -20.08 7.97
CA ILE A 581 13.38 -19.27 8.37
C ILE A 581 13.31 -19.12 9.89
N ARG A 582 13.77 -20.13 10.65
CA ARG A 582 13.87 -20.11 12.12
C ARG A 582 14.58 -18.87 12.69
N TYR A 583 15.41 -18.18 11.92
CA TYR A 583 16.15 -17.00 12.37
C TYR A 583 15.33 -15.70 12.33
N LEU A 584 14.19 -15.69 11.62
CA LEU A 584 13.27 -14.54 11.55
C LEU A 584 12.40 -14.43 12.80
N LYS A 585 13.02 -14.17 13.95
CA LYS A 585 12.32 -14.20 15.25
C LYS A 585 11.27 -13.12 15.42
N GLN A 586 11.37 -12.03 14.66
CA GLN A 586 10.41 -10.93 14.65
C GLN A 586 9.26 -11.12 13.64
N LEU A 587 9.24 -12.24 12.90
CA LEU A 587 8.23 -12.48 11.87
C LEU A 587 6.84 -12.60 12.50
N ARG A 588 5.90 -11.77 12.03
CA ARG A 588 4.50 -11.70 12.49
C ARG A 588 3.52 -12.12 11.38
N TYR A 589 3.87 -11.92 10.12
CA TYR A 589 3.06 -12.34 8.98
C TYR A 589 3.91 -13.15 7.99
N LEU A 590 3.45 -14.36 7.70
CA LEU A 590 3.99 -15.23 6.65
C LEU A 590 2.85 -15.68 5.75
N THR A 591 2.96 -15.39 4.46
CA THR A 591 2.06 -15.97 3.45
C THR A 591 2.84 -16.79 2.44
N LEU A 592 2.36 -18.01 2.22
CA LEU A 592 2.77 -18.93 1.17
C LEU A 592 1.57 -19.17 0.23
N ALA A 593 0.56 -18.30 0.27
CA ALA A 593 -0.67 -18.51 -0.48
C ALA A 593 -0.39 -18.78 -1.96
N ASN A 594 -1.24 -19.59 -2.59
CA ASN A 594 -1.17 -20.00 -3.99
C ASN A 594 0.15 -20.67 -4.43
N ASN A 595 0.99 -21.14 -3.49
CA ASN A 595 2.11 -22.01 -3.81
C ASN A 595 1.61 -23.45 -3.95
N GLY A 596 1.26 -23.88 -5.16
CA GLY A 596 0.73 -25.23 -5.42
C GLY A 596 1.75 -26.35 -5.23
N ASN A 597 3.04 -26.05 -5.44
CA ASN A 597 4.13 -27.04 -5.44
C ASN A 597 4.68 -27.36 -4.05
N ILE A 598 4.39 -26.52 -3.04
CA ILE A 598 4.88 -26.75 -1.69
C ILE A 598 4.18 -27.95 -1.05
N ARG A 599 4.97 -28.97 -0.67
CA ARG A 599 4.44 -30.24 -0.14
C ARG A 599 4.46 -30.32 1.38
N ARG A 600 5.38 -29.60 2.01
CA ARG A 600 5.57 -29.62 3.47
C ARG A 600 6.14 -28.30 3.95
N LEU A 601 5.78 -27.92 5.18
CA LEU A 601 6.47 -26.85 5.89
C LEU A 601 7.67 -27.43 6.66
N PRO A 602 8.80 -26.70 6.76
CA PRO A 602 9.91 -27.15 7.58
C PRO A 602 9.54 -27.11 9.06
N ASP A 603 9.94 -28.10 9.85
CA ASP A 603 9.74 -28.11 11.32
C ASP A 603 10.28 -26.84 12.02
N SER A 604 11.26 -26.21 11.38
CA SER A 604 11.88 -24.97 11.84
C SER A 604 10.92 -23.77 11.91
N ILE A 605 9.77 -23.83 11.22
CA ILE A 605 8.71 -22.80 11.29
C ILE A 605 8.15 -22.67 12.71
N CYS A 606 8.13 -23.77 13.48
CA CYS A 606 7.63 -23.81 14.87
C CYS A 606 8.49 -22.96 15.84
N ASN A 607 9.62 -22.44 15.37
CA ASN A 607 10.49 -21.56 16.15
C ASN A 607 10.14 -20.07 16.00
N LEU A 608 9.09 -19.74 15.24
CA LEU A 608 8.60 -18.39 14.95
C LEU A 608 7.51 -17.98 15.93
N GLN A 609 7.85 -17.87 17.20
CA GLN A 609 6.86 -17.68 18.27
C GLN A 609 6.11 -16.36 18.20
N SER A 610 6.66 -15.36 17.50
CA SER A 610 6.03 -14.06 17.24
C SER A 610 5.04 -14.09 16.07
N LEU A 611 4.93 -15.21 15.33
CA LEU A 611 4.09 -15.32 14.16
C LEU A 611 2.62 -15.19 14.55
N GLN A 612 1.93 -14.22 13.97
CA GLN A 612 0.52 -13.91 14.26
C GLN A 612 -0.41 -14.42 13.16
N THR A 613 0.06 -14.42 11.92
CA THR A 613 -0.70 -14.91 10.77
C THR A 613 0.16 -15.81 9.91
N LEU A 614 -0.35 -17.02 9.62
CA LEU A 614 0.19 -17.96 8.66
C LEU A 614 -0.86 -18.21 7.57
N ASP A 615 -0.57 -17.78 6.35
CA ASP A 615 -1.47 -17.95 5.21
C ASP A 615 -0.95 -19.02 4.24
N LEU A 616 -1.68 -20.12 4.14
CA LEU A 616 -1.43 -21.28 3.27
C LEU A 616 -2.58 -21.48 2.28
N TYR A 617 -3.43 -20.47 2.06
CA TYR A 617 -4.54 -20.57 1.13
C TYR A 617 -4.05 -21.00 -0.26
N GLY A 618 -4.71 -21.97 -0.91
CA GLY A 618 -4.28 -22.46 -2.22
C GLY A 618 -3.04 -23.36 -2.23
N CYS A 619 -2.40 -23.64 -1.08
CA CYS A 619 -1.34 -24.65 -0.96
C CYS A 619 -1.93 -26.06 -0.94
N ARG A 620 -2.23 -26.60 -2.13
CA ARG A 620 -2.89 -27.92 -2.27
C ARG A 620 -1.98 -29.09 -1.90
N GLY A 621 -0.66 -28.92 -2.01
CA GLY A 621 0.34 -29.94 -1.71
C GLY A 621 0.60 -30.19 -0.23
N ILE A 622 0.25 -29.25 0.66
CA ILE A 622 0.44 -29.41 2.11
C ILE A 622 -0.63 -30.35 2.66
N VAL A 623 -0.18 -31.55 3.08
CA VAL A 623 -1.04 -32.59 3.64
C VAL A 623 -1.04 -32.57 5.18
N GLU A 624 0.09 -32.21 5.78
CA GLU A 624 0.27 -32.18 7.23
C GLU A 624 1.01 -30.92 7.68
N LEU A 625 0.67 -30.44 8.88
CA LEU A 625 1.41 -29.38 9.57
C LEU A 625 2.50 -30.01 10.44
N PRO A 626 3.62 -29.31 10.68
CA PRO A 626 4.65 -29.76 11.60
C PRO A 626 4.09 -30.12 12.98
N LYS A 627 4.58 -31.22 13.58
CA LYS A 627 4.09 -31.75 14.88
C LYS A 627 4.15 -30.74 16.02
N ASP A 628 5.07 -29.80 15.91
CA ASP A 628 5.41 -28.80 16.91
C ASP A 628 4.74 -27.43 16.65
N ILE A 629 3.77 -27.36 15.72
CA ILE A 629 3.06 -26.12 15.35
C ILE A 629 2.39 -25.42 16.55
N ARG A 630 2.01 -26.19 17.57
CA ARG A 630 1.46 -25.69 18.85
C ARG A 630 2.36 -24.70 19.59
N TYR A 631 3.65 -24.64 19.25
CA TYR A 631 4.58 -23.68 19.84
C TYR A 631 4.54 -22.29 19.19
N LEU A 632 3.71 -22.09 18.16
CA LEU A 632 3.37 -20.78 17.62
C LEU A 632 2.34 -20.09 18.51
N ILE A 633 2.73 -19.79 19.74
CA ILE A 633 1.81 -19.30 20.79
C ILE A 633 1.21 -17.91 20.51
N SER A 634 1.77 -17.14 19.59
CA SER A 634 1.21 -15.84 19.15
C SER A 634 0.30 -15.95 17.92
N LEU A 635 0.11 -17.15 17.36
CA LEU A 635 -0.64 -17.35 16.12
C LEU A 635 -2.12 -17.10 16.36
N LYS A 636 -2.66 -16.08 15.69
CA LYS A 636 -4.07 -15.68 15.76
C LYS A 636 -4.86 -16.17 14.55
N ARG A 637 -4.21 -16.28 13.39
CA ARG A 637 -4.83 -16.65 12.12
C ARG A 637 -4.02 -17.71 11.38
N LEU A 638 -4.70 -18.78 10.96
CA LEU A 638 -4.19 -19.81 10.07
C LEU A 638 -5.19 -19.99 8.93
N ASN A 639 -4.80 -19.63 7.70
CA ASN A 639 -5.60 -19.92 6.52
C ASN A 639 -4.98 -21.13 5.81
N GLY A 640 -5.76 -22.10 5.39
CA GLY A 640 -5.24 -23.21 4.60
C GLY A 640 -6.30 -23.89 3.76
N ASN A 641 -6.10 -25.17 3.48
CA ASN A 641 -7.07 -26.04 2.82
C ASN A 641 -7.94 -26.78 3.86
N ASN A 642 -9.01 -27.45 3.40
CA ASN A 642 -9.93 -28.21 4.27
C ASN A 642 -9.24 -29.19 5.25
N LYS A 643 -8.05 -29.71 4.91
CA LYS A 643 -7.29 -30.63 5.78
C LYS A 643 -6.52 -29.88 6.86
N THR A 644 -5.93 -28.73 6.55
CA THR A 644 -5.27 -27.87 7.54
C THR A 644 -6.26 -27.11 8.44
N ASP A 645 -7.47 -26.83 7.95
CA ASP A 645 -8.53 -26.15 8.73
C ASP A 645 -9.10 -27.04 9.84
N ALA A 646 -9.09 -28.36 9.65
CA ALA A 646 -9.43 -29.32 10.70
C ALA A 646 -8.48 -29.19 11.91
N PHE A 647 -7.18 -28.99 11.64
CA PHE A 647 -6.19 -28.73 12.69
C PHE A 647 -6.38 -27.35 13.33
N ALA A 648 -6.70 -26.29 12.57
CA ALA A 648 -6.96 -24.97 13.16
C ALA A 648 -8.07 -24.99 14.23
N ARG A 649 -9.12 -25.79 13.98
CA ARG A 649 -10.26 -25.99 14.90
C ARG A 649 -9.87 -26.75 16.17
N GLU A 650 -8.95 -27.70 16.11
CA GLU A 650 -8.45 -28.42 17.29
C GLU A 650 -7.72 -27.51 18.29
N TRP A 651 -7.18 -26.38 17.82
CA TRP A 651 -6.35 -25.47 18.63
C TRP A 651 -7.02 -24.11 18.93
N ASN A 652 -8.33 -23.97 18.70
CA ASN A 652 -9.08 -22.71 18.87
C ASN A 652 -8.46 -21.50 18.12
N ILE A 653 -7.73 -21.75 17.04
CA ILE A 653 -7.23 -20.70 16.15
C ILE A 653 -8.40 -20.33 15.26
N VAL A 654 -8.73 -19.03 15.17
CA VAL A 654 -9.87 -18.55 14.37
C VAL A 654 -9.66 -18.96 12.91
N PRO A 655 -10.43 -19.91 12.36
CA PRO A 655 -10.42 -20.18 10.94
C PRO A 655 -11.16 -19.03 10.26
N ASN A 656 -10.63 -18.53 9.13
CA ASN A 656 -11.39 -17.54 8.37
C ASN A 656 -12.61 -18.23 7.76
N PHE A 657 -13.81 -17.73 8.06
CA PHE A 657 -15.03 -18.18 7.39
C PHE A 657 -14.97 -17.75 5.92
N SER A 658 -14.59 -18.65 5.00
CA SER A 658 -14.85 -18.50 3.57
C SER A 658 -14.85 -19.83 2.80
N SER A 659 -15.42 -20.90 3.39
CA SER A 659 -15.69 -22.13 2.64
C SER A 659 -16.98 -22.82 3.13
N LYS A 660 -18.13 -22.21 2.79
CA LYS A 660 -19.36 -22.94 2.51
C LYS A 660 -19.97 -22.33 1.26
N GLY A 661 -19.98 -23.11 0.18
CA GLY A 661 -20.39 -22.74 -1.17
C GLY A 661 -19.58 -23.58 -2.14
#